data_AF-A2ZYY7-F1
#
_entry.id   AF-A2ZYY7-F1
#
_cell.length_a   1.000
_cell.length_b   1.000
_cell.length_c   1.000
_cell.angle_alpha   90.00
_cell.angle_beta   90.00
_cell.angle_gamma   90.00
#
_symmetry.space_group_name_H-M   'P 1'
#
loop_
_entity.id
_entity.type
_entity.pdbx_description
1 polymer ?
#
loop_
_entity_poly.entity_id
_entity_poly.type
_entity_poly.pdbx_seq_one_letter_code
_entity_poly.pdbx_strand_id
1 'polypeptide(L)'
;MAGLSPRFLGRTSPPVDAIAARRLVALLLEHQDRRRQLLQIHSQLIAHQVFDRRPTPWHALLKAYSHGPHPQDALQLFRHARWHAADDTYAFTFALKACAGLGWPRCCMQLHGLVVRKGFEFQTYVHTALVNVYILCGCLADSRMAFEEMPVKNAVSWNVVITGFAGWGEVEYARLLFERMPCRNVVSWSGMIDGYTRACRPVEAVALFRRMMAEGISPSEITVLAVVPALSNVGKILIGEALHGYCEKEGLVWDVRVGNSLIDLYAKIGSIQNSLRVFDEMLDRRNLVSWTSIISGFAMHGLSVKAVELFADMRRAGIRPNRITFLSVLHACSHGGLVEQGVAFFKSMIYEYNINPDVKHFGCIIDMLGRAGRLREAEQIIRDFPVEVNATVWRTLLGCCSKYGEVEMGERTMKKILALEREFGGDFVVLSNMLTELRRFSDAEIVRKLVDQRNSVKSFFNIVRMEAIKRLHAYYIVSGLYNCHYAMSKVLRSYAILQPDLVFAHKVFDQIEAPTTFLWNILIRGLAQSDAPADAIAFYKKAQGGGMVPDNLTFPFILKACARINALNEGEQMHNHITKLGLLSDIFVSNSLIHLYAACGNLCYARSVFDEMVVKDVVSWNSLICGYSQCNRFKDILALFKLMQNEGVKADKVTMIKVVSACTRLGDYSMADYMVRYIEDYCIEVDVYLGNTLVDYFGRRGQLQSAEKVFFNMKVRNIVTMNAMIAAYAKGQDIVSARKIFDQIPKKDLISWSSMISGYSQANHFSDALEIFRQMQRAKVKPDAIVIASVVSSCAHLGALDLGKWVHEYVRRNNIKADTIMENSLIDMYMKCGSAKEALQVFKEMKEKDTLSWNSIIIGLANNGFEKESLNLFQAMLTEGFRPNGVTFLGVLIACANAKLVEEGLDHFESMKRLYSLEPQMKHYGCVVDLLGRAGQLEKALRFITEMPIDPDPVVWRILLGSCNTHGDVAIAEIVTKKLNELEPSNSGNYTLLSNAYASAHRWSEAMNVRQCMADTDVRKSPGCSAVEAA
;
A
#
# COMPACT_ATOMS: atom_id res chain seq x y z
N MET A 1 -12.00 80.93 14.08
CA MET A 1 -11.81 82.36 14.42
C MET A 1 -12.26 82.55 15.87
N ALA A 2 -11.42 83.25 16.66
CA ALA A 2 -11.64 83.91 17.97
C ALA A 2 -12.44 83.16 19.06
N GLY A 3 -12.05 83.03 20.34
CA GLY A 3 -11.13 83.80 21.17
C GLY A 3 -11.79 83.98 22.56
N LEU A 4 -11.06 83.67 23.64
CA LEU A 4 -11.26 84.10 25.05
C LEU A 4 -12.36 83.42 25.92
N SER A 5 -12.09 83.49 27.22
CA SER A 5 -12.52 82.62 28.32
C SER A 5 -13.49 83.35 29.32
N PRO A 6 -13.72 82.86 30.56
CA PRO A 6 -15.03 82.50 31.14
C PRO A 6 -15.60 83.51 32.17
N ARG A 7 -16.88 83.38 32.60
CA ARG A 7 -17.30 83.64 34.00
C ARG A 7 -18.79 83.41 34.33
N PHE A 8 -18.98 83.10 35.63
CA PHE A 8 -20.16 83.15 36.50
C PHE A 8 -21.09 81.93 36.64
N LEU A 9 -20.79 81.18 37.72
CA LEU A 9 -21.69 80.42 38.58
C LEU A 9 -22.84 81.28 39.14
N GLY A 10 -24.01 80.65 39.30
CA GLY A 10 -24.94 80.98 40.38
C GLY A 10 -26.40 81.20 39.95
N ARG A 11 -27.22 80.13 40.01
CA ARG A 11 -28.57 80.14 40.60
C ARG A 11 -29.16 78.73 40.62
N THR A 12 -29.60 78.35 41.81
CA THR A 12 -30.39 77.18 42.17
C THR A 12 -31.76 77.17 41.47
N SER A 13 -32.16 76.01 40.94
CA SER A 13 -33.52 75.74 40.42
C SER A 13 -34.08 74.46 41.09
N PRO A 14 -35.42 74.31 41.20
CA PRO A 14 -36.12 73.49 42.22
C PRO A 14 -36.16 71.97 41.90
N PRO A 15 -36.59 71.08 42.83
CA PRO A 15 -36.43 69.65 42.68
C PRO A 15 -37.33 69.11 41.56
N VAL A 16 -36.75 68.31 40.67
CA VAL A 16 -37.49 67.68 39.57
C VAL A 16 -38.38 66.57 40.13
N ASP A 17 -39.65 66.63 39.75
CA ASP A 17 -40.77 65.81 40.22
C ASP A 17 -40.59 64.31 39.87
N ALA A 18 -40.96 63.41 40.78
CA ALA A 18 -40.75 61.95 40.64
C ALA A 18 -41.47 61.32 39.43
N ILE A 19 -42.45 62.03 38.87
CA ILE A 19 -43.21 61.67 37.67
C ILE A 19 -42.38 61.91 36.40
N ALA A 20 -41.54 62.95 36.37
CA ALA A 20 -40.66 63.24 35.23
C ALA A 20 -39.56 62.19 35.08
N ALA A 21 -38.97 61.74 36.20
CA ALA A 21 -37.99 60.65 36.21
C ALA A 21 -38.58 59.31 35.71
N ARG A 22 -39.85 59.00 36.06
CA ARG A 22 -40.54 57.79 35.58
C ARG A 22 -40.87 57.84 34.08
N ARG A 23 -41.32 58.97 33.55
CA ARG A 23 -41.54 59.17 32.10
C ARG A 23 -40.24 59.08 31.30
N LEU A 24 -39.12 59.53 31.88
CA LEU A 24 -37.81 59.49 31.23
C LEU A 24 -37.21 58.07 31.14
N VAL A 25 -37.39 57.25 32.19
CA VAL A 25 -37.00 55.84 32.17
C VAL A 25 -37.81 55.05 31.13
N ALA A 26 -39.09 55.38 30.94
CA ALA A 26 -39.92 54.78 29.91
C ALA A 26 -39.42 55.11 28.48
N LEU A 27 -39.05 56.38 28.21
CA LEU A 27 -38.47 56.82 26.93
C LEU A 27 -37.10 56.18 26.62
N LEU A 28 -36.27 55.93 27.65
CA LEU A 28 -34.98 55.23 27.49
C LEU A 28 -35.16 53.71 27.24
N LEU A 29 -36.24 53.12 27.76
CA LEU A 29 -36.59 51.72 27.48
C LEU A 29 -37.17 51.52 26.07
N GLU A 30 -37.79 52.55 25.48
CA GLU A 30 -38.30 52.53 24.08
C GLU A 30 -37.19 52.64 23.00
N HIS A 31 -35.98 53.11 23.36
CA HIS A 31 -34.90 53.40 22.40
C HIS A 31 -33.60 52.60 22.65
N GLN A 32 -33.70 51.36 23.14
CA GLN A 32 -32.54 50.51 23.51
C GLN A 32 -31.52 50.25 22.37
N ASP A 33 -31.92 50.33 21.10
CA ASP A 33 -31.05 50.05 19.95
C ASP A 33 -30.16 51.23 19.51
N ARG A 34 -30.39 52.44 20.02
CA ARG A 34 -29.68 53.66 19.57
C ARG A 34 -28.66 54.17 20.60
N ARG A 35 -27.49 53.51 20.62
CA ARG A 35 -26.32 53.80 21.50
C ARG A 35 -25.98 55.28 21.69
N ARG A 36 -26.01 56.09 20.63
CA ARG A 36 -25.64 57.52 20.67
C ARG A 36 -26.64 58.39 21.45
N GLN A 37 -27.93 58.13 21.30
CA GLN A 37 -28.99 58.92 21.94
C GLN A 37 -29.05 58.62 23.44
N LEU A 38 -28.82 57.35 23.82
CA LEU A 38 -28.72 56.90 25.22
C LEU A 38 -27.59 57.59 25.99
N LEU A 39 -26.40 57.67 25.39
CA LEU A 39 -25.22 58.36 25.96
C LEU A 39 -25.44 59.88 26.06
N GLN A 40 -26.14 60.48 25.08
CA GLN A 40 -26.46 61.92 25.08
C GLN A 40 -27.43 62.28 26.21
N ILE A 41 -28.53 61.52 26.35
CA ILE A 41 -29.50 61.67 27.44
C ILE A 41 -28.80 61.44 28.79
N HIS A 42 -27.96 60.42 28.91
CA HIS A 42 -27.18 60.15 30.12
C HIS A 42 -26.24 61.32 30.50
N SER A 43 -25.53 61.89 29.53
CA SER A 43 -24.62 63.02 29.75
C SER A 43 -25.35 64.30 30.17
N GLN A 44 -26.52 64.58 29.61
CA GLN A 44 -27.34 65.72 29.98
C GLN A 44 -27.94 65.58 31.39
N LEU A 45 -28.32 64.36 31.80
CA LEU A 45 -28.86 64.09 33.13
C LEU A 45 -27.83 64.25 34.25
N ILE A 46 -26.57 63.89 34.00
CA ILE A 46 -25.44 64.15 34.92
C ILE A 46 -25.18 65.66 35.01
N ALA A 47 -25.19 66.37 33.87
CA ALA A 47 -24.94 67.81 33.82
C ALA A 47 -26.00 68.65 34.56
N HIS A 48 -27.26 68.19 34.60
CA HIS A 48 -28.37 68.90 35.24
C HIS A 48 -28.65 68.47 36.70
N GLN A 49 -27.81 67.63 37.32
CA GLN A 49 -27.98 67.14 38.71
C GLN A 49 -29.38 66.56 39.01
N VAL A 50 -30.02 65.94 38.02
CA VAL A 50 -31.40 65.43 38.13
C VAL A 50 -31.49 64.23 39.10
N PHE A 51 -30.36 63.59 39.38
CA PHE A 51 -30.28 62.48 40.32
C PHE A 51 -29.99 62.98 41.75
N ASP A 52 -31.05 63.09 42.55
CA ASP A 52 -30.95 63.18 44.01
C ASP A 52 -30.16 61.98 44.59
N ARG A 53 -29.75 62.04 45.87
CA ARG A 53 -29.11 60.92 46.63
C ARG A 53 -29.98 59.65 46.79
N ARG A 54 -31.08 59.52 46.05
CA ARG A 54 -31.99 58.37 46.14
C ARG A 54 -31.55 57.27 45.15
N PRO A 55 -31.49 55.99 45.58
CA PRO A 55 -30.96 54.90 44.75
C PRO A 55 -31.90 54.43 43.63
N THR A 56 -33.19 54.77 43.68
CA THR A 56 -34.24 54.22 42.79
C THR A 56 -34.08 54.54 41.29
N PRO A 57 -33.64 55.73 40.84
CA PRO A 57 -33.41 55.98 39.42
C PRO A 57 -32.16 55.24 38.90
N TRP A 58 -31.13 55.10 39.75
CA TRP A 58 -29.90 54.38 39.42
C TRP A 58 -30.14 52.88 39.23
N HIS A 59 -31.00 52.29 40.06
CA HIS A 59 -31.45 50.90 39.93
C HIS A 59 -32.15 50.61 38.60
N ALA A 60 -33.04 51.50 38.17
CA ALA A 60 -33.77 51.34 36.90
C ALA A 60 -32.83 51.42 35.69
N LEU A 61 -31.86 52.34 35.72
CA LEU A 61 -30.85 52.47 34.65
C LEU A 61 -29.89 51.28 34.64
N LEU A 62 -29.37 50.85 35.78
CA LEU A 62 -28.50 49.66 35.87
C LEU A 62 -29.21 48.40 35.38
N LYS A 63 -30.48 48.23 35.72
CA LYS A 63 -31.31 47.13 35.20
C LYS A 63 -31.47 47.24 33.68
N ALA A 64 -31.77 48.42 33.14
CA ALA A 64 -31.94 48.60 31.70
C ALA A 64 -30.65 48.33 30.91
N TYR A 65 -29.52 48.92 31.33
CA TYR A 65 -28.23 48.78 30.65
C TYR A 65 -27.62 47.37 30.78
N SER A 66 -27.87 46.67 31.90
CA SER A 66 -27.40 45.28 32.08
C SER A 66 -28.13 44.25 31.21
N HIS A 67 -29.33 44.58 30.71
CA HIS A 67 -30.09 43.74 29.77
C HIS A 67 -29.96 44.20 28.32
N GLY A 68 -29.31 45.34 28.08
CA GLY A 68 -29.11 45.91 26.75
C GLY A 68 -27.86 45.37 26.03
N PRO A 69 -27.66 45.73 24.74
CA PRO A 69 -26.58 45.22 23.89
C PRO A 69 -25.18 45.74 24.27
N HIS A 70 -25.07 46.67 25.23
CA HIS A 70 -23.81 47.31 25.64
C HIS A 70 -23.56 47.19 27.16
N PRO A 71 -23.25 45.98 27.67
CA PRO A 71 -23.06 45.75 29.11
C PRO A 71 -21.84 46.46 29.72
N GLN A 72 -20.88 46.94 28.91
CA GLN A 72 -19.77 47.79 29.37
C GLN A 72 -20.24 49.11 29.99
N ASP A 73 -21.28 49.71 29.40
CA ASP A 73 -21.78 51.01 29.83
C ASP A 73 -22.50 50.88 31.20
N ALA A 74 -23.10 49.71 31.49
CA ALA A 74 -23.68 49.39 32.79
C ALA A 74 -22.62 49.37 33.91
N LEU A 75 -21.40 48.92 33.63
CA LEU A 75 -20.30 48.89 34.61
C LEU A 75 -19.70 50.27 34.86
N GLN A 76 -19.63 51.11 33.82
CA GLN A 76 -19.24 52.52 33.96
C GLN A 76 -20.28 53.29 34.77
N LEU A 77 -21.57 53.06 34.48
CA LEU A 77 -22.69 53.61 35.23
C LEU A 77 -22.65 53.15 36.69
N PHE A 78 -22.36 51.88 36.95
CA PHE A 78 -22.21 51.35 38.31
C PHE A 78 -21.07 52.04 39.07
N ARG A 79 -19.92 52.27 38.42
CA ARG A 79 -18.81 53.01 39.02
C ARG A 79 -19.22 54.43 39.41
N HIS A 80 -20.02 55.11 38.60
CA HIS A 80 -20.50 56.46 38.88
C HIS A 80 -21.60 56.49 39.96
N ALA A 81 -22.57 55.57 39.89
CA ALA A 81 -23.68 55.44 40.83
C ALA A 81 -23.22 55.17 42.27
N ARG A 82 -22.08 54.50 42.45
CA ARG A 82 -21.47 54.22 43.76
C ARG A 82 -21.06 55.46 44.53
N TRP A 83 -20.73 56.57 43.86
CA TRP A 83 -20.41 57.85 44.53
C TRP A 83 -21.67 58.57 45.06
N HIS A 84 -22.86 58.18 44.58
CA HIS A 84 -24.14 58.86 44.84
C HIS A 84 -25.17 57.96 45.55
N ALA A 85 -24.71 57.00 46.37
CA ALA A 85 -25.50 56.14 47.27
C ALA A 85 -26.22 54.89 46.69
N ALA A 86 -25.82 54.40 45.51
CA ALA A 86 -26.27 53.09 44.99
C ALA A 86 -25.23 51.97 45.23
N ASP A 87 -24.88 51.73 46.49
CA ASP A 87 -23.91 50.71 46.93
C ASP A 87 -24.63 49.59 47.71
N ASP A 88 -25.69 49.04 47.11
CA ASP A 88 -26.59 48.05 47.70
C ASP A 88 -26.64 46.74 46.90
N THR A 89 -27.26 45.72 47.48
CA THR A 89 -27.35 44.37 46.89
C THR A 89 -28.01 44.37 45.51
N TYR A 90 -28.95 45.28 45.27
CA TYR A 90 -29.63 45.43 43.98
C TYR A 90 -28.66 45.92 42.90
N ALA A 91 -27.91 47.01 43.15
CA ALA A 91 -26.95 47.55 42.19
C ALA A 91 -25.81 46.56 41.87
N PHE A 92 -25.30 45.85 42.89
CA PHE A 92 -24.27 44.81 42.69
C PHE A 92 -24.76 43.64 41.84
N THR A 93 -26.02 43.22 41.99
CA THR A 93 -26.60 42.11 41.21
C THR A 93 -26.63 42.42 39.71
N PHE A 94 -27.01 43.65 39.32
CA PHE A 94 -27.02 44.06 37.89
C PHE A 94 -25.62 44.36 37.36
N ALA A 95 -24.70 44.86 38.19
CA ALA A 95 -23.30 45.01 37.81
C ALA A 95 -22.63 43.66 37.53
N LEU A 96 -22.85 42.67 38.39
CA LEU A 96 -22.42 41.29 38.16
C LEU A 96 -23.06 40.73 36.88
N LYS A 97 -24.37 40.93 36.67
CA LYS A 97 -25.06 40.50 35.44
C LYS A 97 -24.45 41.13 34.17
N ALA A 98 -24.09 42.42 34.23
CA ALA A 98 -23.40 43.09 33.12
C ALA A 98 -21.98 42.49 32.89
N CYS A 99 -21.24 42.16 33.94
CA CYS A 99 -19.97 41.43 33.81
C CYS A 99 -20.14 40.04 33.19
N ALA A 100 -21.18 39.31 33.54
CA ALA A 100 -21.53 38.03 32.94
C ALA A 100 -21.72 38.15 31.42
N GLY A 101 -22.36 39.21 30.94
CA GLY A 101 -22.53 39.48 29.50
C GLY A 101 -21.23 39.83 28.75
N LEU A 102 -20.15 40.19 29.46
CA LEU A 102 -18.86 40.54 28.87
C LEU A 102 -17.84 39.40 28.87
N GLY A 103 -18.02 38.39 29.73
CA GLY A 103 -17.11 37.24 29.82
C GLY A 103 -15.67 37.62 30.20
N TRP A 104 -15.47 38.68 30.99
CA TRP A 104 -14.14 39.18 31.38
C TRP A 104 -13.76 38.74 32.81
N PRO A 105 -12.84 37.77 32.99
CA PRO A 105 -12.51 37.21 34.31
C PRO A 105 -11.93 38.24 35.28
N ARG A 106 -11.10 39.18 34.78
CA ARG A 106 -10.45 40.21 35.61
C ARG A 106 -11.44 41.19 36.22
N CYS A 107 -12.50 41.55 35.50
CA CYS A 107 -13.53 42.45 36.01
C CYS A 107 -14.40 41.74 37.06
N CYS A 108 -14.68 40.45 36.86
CA CYS A 108 -15.36 39.61 37.85
C CYS A 108 -14.59 39.55 39.18
N MET A 109 -13.28 39.28 39.17
CA MET A 109 -12.48 39.23 40.40
C MET A 109 -12.46 40.57 41.15
N GLN A 110 -12.41 41.70 40.42
CA GLN A 110 -12.48 43.03 41.03
C GLN A 110 -13.84 43.29 41.70
N LEU A 111 -14.94 42.88 41.07
CA LEU A 111 -16.27 42.98 41.66
C LEU A 111 -16.44 42.01 42.84
N HIS A 112 -15.89 40.80 42.77
CA HIS A 112 -15.87 39.85 43.88
C HIS A 112 -15.19 40.46 45.12
N GLY A 113 -13.98 41.00 44.96
CA GLY A 113 -13.28 41.69 46.06
C GLY A 113 -14.07 42.87 46.65
N LEU A 114 -14.87 43.55 45.83
CA LEU A 114 -15.77 44.63 46.29
C LEU A 114 -17.00 44.10 47.04
N VAL A 115 -17.58 42.97 46.61
CA VAL A 115 -18.70 42.29 47.28
C VAL A 115 -18.27 41.84 48.68
N VAL A 116 -17.08 41.24 48.79
CA VAL A 116 -16.46 40.83 50.07
C VAL A 116 -16.22 42.03 50.97
N ARG A 117 -15.54 43.08 50.47
CA ARG A 117 -15.24 44.29 51.24
C ARG A 117 -16.49 45.00 51.79
N LYS A 118 -17.65 44.81 51.15
CA LYS A 118 -18.92 45.42 51.53
C LYS A 118 -19.81 44.51 52.39
N GLY A 119 -19.38 43.27 52.67
CA GLY A 119 -20.14 42.31 53.47
C GLY A 119 -21.36 41.74 52.75
N PHE A 120 -21.42 41.84 51.42
CA PHE A 120 -22.51 41.25 50.62
C PHE A 120 -22.28 39.78 50.28
N GLU A 121 -21.17 39.19 50.73
CA GLU A 121 -20.83 37.77 50.57
C GLU A 121 -21.87 36.82 51.20
N PHE A 122 -22.57 37.25 52.25
CA PHE A 122 -23.61 36.43 52.88
C PHE A 122 -25.00 36.62 52.26
N GLN A 123 -25.16 37.53 51.29
CA GLN A 123 -26.44 37.80 50.63
C GLN A 123 -26.67 36.86 49.45
N THR A 124 -27.66 35.95 49.58
CA THR A 124 -27.91 34.87 48.62
C THR A 124 -28.06 35.35 47.17
N TYR A 125 -28.71 36.49 46.91
CA TYR A 125 -28.94 37.00 45.55
C TYR A 125 -27.66 37.51 44.87
N VAL A 126 -26.83 38.26 45.61
CA VAL A 126 -25.55 38.79 45.10
C VAL A 126 -24.56 37.65 44.90
N HIS A 127 -24.50 36.71 45.85
CA HIS A 127 -23.61 35.55 45.76
C HIS A 127 -24.04 34.60 44.62
N THR A 128 -25.35 34.38 44.40
CA THR A 128 -25.84 33.59 43.25
C THR A 128 -25.46 34.24 41.92
N ALA A 129 -25.58 35.58 41.82
CA ALA A 129 -25.15 36.31 40.63
C ALA A 129 -23.63 36.20 40.42
N LEU A 130 -22.84 36.27 41.49
CA LEU A 130 -21.38 36.11 41.45
C LEU A 130 -20.97 34.73 40.91
N VAL A 131 -21.57 33.65 41.44
CA VAL A 131 -21.36 32.28 40.97
C VAL A 131 -21.68 32.16 39.48
N ASN A 132 -22.81 32.71 39.03
CA ASN A 132 -23.19 32.70 37.62
C ASN A 132 -22.16 33.40 36.71
N VAL A 133 -21.57 34.51 37.16
CA VAL A 133 -20.54 35.24 36.39
C VAL A 133 -19.28 34.40 36.24
N TYR A 134 -18.83 33.75 37.31
CA TYR A 134 -17.66 32.87 37.24
C TYR A 134 -17.86 31.72 36.26
N ILE A 135 -19.05 31.12 36.23
CA ILE A 135 -19.38 30.08 35.24
C ILE A 135 -19.34 30.64 33.83
N LEU A 136 -20.01 31.76 33.56
CA LEU A 136 -20.05 32.35 32.21
C LEU A 136 -18.67 32.82 31.72
N CYS A 137 -17.76 33.14 32.63
CA CYS A 137 -16.36 33.48 32.31
C CYS A 137 -15.45 32.25 32.14
N GLY A 138 -15.96 31.03 32.30
CA GLY A 138 -15.18 29.79 32.21
C GLY A 138 -14.29 29.49 33.43
N CYS A 139 -14.42 30.26 34.51
CA CYS A 139 -13.68 30.08 35.76
C CYS A 139 -14.39 29.07 36.68
N LEU A 140 -14.45 27.81 36.25
CA LEU A 140 -15.24 26.78 36.93
C LEU A 140 -14.73 26.45 38.34
N ALA A 141 -13.42 26.49 38.57
CA ALA A 141 -12.84 26.26 39.90
C ALA A 141 -13.25 27.34 40.91
N ASP A 142 -13.17 28.61 40.52
CA ASP A 142 -13.57 29.74 41.36
C ASP A 142 -15.09 29.75 41.62
N SER A 143 -15.89 29.40 40.60
CA SER A 143 -17.33 29.22 40.77
C SER A 143 -17.65 28.11 41.77
N ARG A 144 -16.88 27.03 41.78
CA ARG A 144 -17.07 25.90 42.70
C ARG A 144 -16.82 26.34 44.14
N MET A 145 -15.70 27.02 44.35
CA MET A 145 -15.32 27.56 45.66
C MET A 145 -16.38 28.53 46.17
N ALA A 146 -16.75 29.52 45.35
CA ALA A 146 -17.77 30.50 45.70
C ALA A 146 -19.12 29.83 46.03
N PHE A 147 -19.53 28.80 45.29
CA PHE A 147 -20.76 28.08 45.60
C PHE A 147 -20.68 27.33 46.94
N GLU A 148 -19.58 26.62 47.23
CA GLU A 148 -19.42 25.90 48.49
C GLU A 148 -19.43 26.86 49.69
N GLU A 149 -18.79 28.03 49.57
CA GLU A 149 -18.74 29.10 50.58
C GLU A 149 -20.10 29.78 50.86
N MET A 150 -21.11 29.57 50.00
CA MET A 150 -22.45 30.14 50.24
C MET A 150 -23.09 29.58 51.53
N PRO A 151 -23.43 30.43 52.52
CA PRO A 151 -24.02 29.99 53.80
C PRO A 151 -25.44 29.45 53.64
N VAL A 152 -26.20 30.02 52.70
CA VAL A 152 -27.58 29.61 52.40
C VAL A 152 -27.71 29.48 50.88
N LYS A 153 -28.01 28.26 50.44
CA LYS A 153 -28.21 27.90 49.02
C LYS A 153 -29.70 27.72 48.76
N ASN A 154 -30.24 28.42 47.77
CA ASN A 154 -31.64 28.29 47.36
C ASN A 154 -31.75 27.52 46.03
N ALA A 155 -32.97 27.17 45.60
CA ALA A 155 -33.16 26.41 44.36
C ALA A 155 -32.55 27.11 43.13
N VAL A 156 -32.53 28.45 43.11
CA VAL A 156 -31.93 29.23 42.00
C VAL A 156 -30.42 29.08 41.99
N SER A 157 -29.74 29.16 43.13
CA SER A 157 -28.28 28.98 43.22
C SER A 157 -27.86 27.58 42.81
N TRP A 158 -28.60 26.54 43.22
CA TRP A 158 -28.37 25.16 42.77
C TRP A 158 -28.54 25.03 41.25
N ASN A 159 -29.63 25.56 40.69
CA ASN A 159 -29.93 25.47 39.26
C ASN A 159 -28.88 26.16 38.39
N VAL A 160 -28.40 27.34 38.80
CA VAL A 160 -27.35 28.09 38.10
C VAL A 160 -26.06 27.27 37.99
N VAL A 161 -25.64 26.61 39.07
CA VAL A 161 -24.43 25.79 39.07
C VAL A 161 -24.61 24.51 38.26
N ILE A 162 -25.73 23.80 38.44
CA ILE A 162 -25.99 22.55 37.71
C ILE A 162 -26.04 22.81 36.21
N THR A 163 -26.88 23.75 35.75
CA THR A 163 -27.02 24.08 34.31
C THR A 163 -25.74 24.66 33.72
N GLY A 164 -25.03 25.45 34.52
CA GLY A 164 -23.78 26.10 34.14
C GLY A 164 -22.62 25.13 33.93
N PHE A 165 -22.34 24.27 34.91
CA PHE A 165 -21.31 23.24 34.78
C PHE A 165 -21.65 22.22 33.70
N ALA A 166 -22.91 21.78 33.63
CA ALA A 166 -23.39 20.93 32.56
C ALA A 166 -23.16 21.57 31.18
N GLY A 167 -23.34 22.89 31.07
CA GLY A 167 -23.16 23.60 29.81
C GLY A 167 -21.71 23.77 29.33
N TRP A 168 -20.74 23.70 30.25
CA TRP A 168 -19.32 23.64 29.92
C TRP A 168 -18.79 22.22 29.71
N GLY A 169 -19.63 21.20 29.84
CA GLY A 169 -19.27 19.80 29.64
C GLY A 169 -18.88 19.03 30.91
N GLU A 170 -18.88 19.68 32.08
CA GLU A 170 -18.57 19.06 33.39
C GLU A 170 -19.79 18.34 33.98
N VAL A 171 -20.35 17.40 33.21
CA VAL A 171 -21.64 16.77 33.50
C VAL A 171 -21.58 15.87 34.75
N GLU A 172 -20.46 15.23 35.05
CA GLU A 172 -20.34 14.38 36.26
C GLU A 172 -20.41 15.19 37.55
N TYR A 173 -19.79 16.38 37.57
CA TYR A 173 -19.90 17.23 38.74
C TYR A 173 -21.29 17.87 38.86
N ALA A 174 -21.89 18.28 37.73
CA ALA A 174 -23.28 18.73 37.71
C ALA A 174 -24.25 17.64 38.22
N ARG A 175 -24.02 16.36 37.87
CA ARG A 175 -24.77 15.21 38.38
C ARG A 175 -24.63 15.08 39.89
N LEU A 176 -23.42 15.17 40.42
CA LEU A 176 -23.20 15.08 41.87
C LEU A 176 -23.96 16.19 42.61
N LEU A 177 -23.93 17.42 42.10
CA LEU A 177 -24.67 18.54 42.68
C LEU A 177 -26.19 18.34 42.56
N PHE A 178 -26.65 17.80 41.44
CA PHE A 178 -28.05 17.46 41.23
C PHE A 178 -28.55 16.39 42.22
N GLU A 179 -27.73 15.37 42.53
CA GLU A 179 -28.07 14.37 43.55
C GLU A 179 -28.02 14.94 44.98
N ARG A 180 -27.20 15.97 45.24
CA ARG A 180 -27.14 16.67 46.53
C ARG A 180 -28.23 17.73 46.73
N MET A 181 -28.91 18.15 45.66
CA MET A 181 -29.94 19.20 45.73
C MET A 181 -31.12 18.75 46.61
N PRO A 182 -31.49 19.51 47.67
CA PRO A 182 -32.55 19.10 48.61
C PRO A 182 -33.94 18.98 47.97
N CYS A 183 -34.27 19.85 47.01
CA CYS A 183 -35.55 19.85 46.32
C CYS A 183 -35.32 20.10 44.83
N ARG A 184 -35.60 19.10 44.00
CA ARG A 184 -35.45 19.20 42.54
C ARG A 184 -36.72 19.73 41.92
N ASN A 185 -36.59 20.65 40.98
CA ASN A 185 -37.72 21.25 40.26
C ASN A 185 -37.54 21.08 38.75
N VAL A 186 -38.55 21.40 37.95
CA VAL A 186 -38.52 21.22 36.49
C VAL A 186 -37.26 21.82 35.85
N VAL A 187 -36.76 22.94 36.37
CA VAL A 187 -35.55 23.62 35.88
C VAL A 187 -34.28 22.80 36.16
N SER A 188 -34.13 22.22 37.36
CA SER A 188 -32.97 21.38 37.68
C SER A 188 -32.93 20.12 36.81
N TRP A 189 -34.09 19.47 36.60
CA TRP A 189 -34.22 18.30 35.74
C TRP A 189 -33.93 18.63 34.28
N SER A 190 -34.56 19.68 33.74
CA SER A 190 -34.38 20.09 32.33
C SER A 190 -32.94 20.48 32.04
N GLY A 191 -32.30 21.20 32.96
CA GLY A 191 -30.89 21.59 32.82
C GLY A 191 -29.93 20.40 32.81
N MET A 192 -30.22 19.37 33.62
CA MET A 192 -29.40 18.16 33.67
C MET A 192 -29.61 17.27 32.42
N ILE A 193 -30.85 17.13 31.96
CA ILE A 193 -31.19 16.42 30.71
C ILE A 193 -30.50 17.09 29.51
N ASP A 194 -30.59 18.41 29.40
CA ASP A 194 -29.91 19.19 28.36
C ASP A 194 -28.38 19.05 28.45
N GLY A 195 -27.84 19.05 29.67
CA GLY A 195 -26.43 18.76 29.96
C GLY A 195 -25.93 17.44 29.38
N TYR A 196 -26.61 16.34 29.72
CA TYR A 196 -26.29 15.01 29.18
C TYR A 196 -26.44 14.94 27.66
N THR A 197 -27.46 15.60 27.13
CA THR A 197 -27.72 15.65 25.68
C THR A 197 -26.58 16.35 24.94
N ARG A 198 -26.11 17.51 25.43
CA ARG A 198 -24.99 18.26 24.86
C ARG A 198 -23.64 17.56 25.03
N ALA A 199 -23.45 16.78 26.09
CA ALA A 199 -22.27 15.94 26.28
C ALA A 199 -22.29 14.63 25.47
N CYS A 200 -23.21 14.48 24.52
CA CYS A 200 -23.37 13.29 23.68
C CYS A 200 -23.58 11.98 24.48
N ARG A 201 -24.30 12.06 25.61
CA ARG A 201 -24.70 10.92 26.46
C ARG A 201 -26.22 10.73 26.45
N PRO A 202 -26.79 10.25 25.32
CA PRO A 202 -28.23 10.28 25.10
C PRO A 202 -28.99 9.23 25.93
N VAL A 203 -28.35 8.12 26.31
CA VAL A 203 -28.98 7.06 27.11
C VAL A 203 -29.27 7.56 28.53
N GLU A 204 -28.30 8.25 29.13
CA GLU A 204 -28.40 8.82 30.47
C GLU A 204 -29.40 9.99 30.51
N ALA A 205 -29.43 10.84 29.47
CA ALA A 205 -30.43 11.89 29.34
C ALA A 205 -31.86 11.33 29.33
N VAL A 206 -32.10 10.26 28.56
CA VAL A 206 -33.41 9.59 28.49
C VAL A 206 -33.74 8.85 29.78
N ALA A 207 -32.77 8.24 30.45
CA ALA A 207 -32.96 7.63 31.76
C ALA A 207 -33.37 8.67 32.81
N LEU A 208 -32.74 9.85 32.79
CA LEU A 208 -33.06 10.94 33.69
C LEU A 208 -34.45 11.53 33.42
N PHE A 209 -34.84 11.64 32.15
CA PHE A 209 -36.21 12.03 31.77
C PHE A 209 -37.26 11.02 32.27
N ARG A 210 -37.00 9.71 32.14
CA ARG A 210 -37.88 8.67 32.69
C ARG A 210 -37.99 8.74 34.21
N ARG A 211 -36.87 9.02 34.89
CA ARG A 211 -36.85 9.19 36.35
C ARG A 211 -37.66 10.42 36.78
N MET A 212 -37.55 11.55 36.06
CA MET A 212 -38.36 12.75 36.30
C MET A 212 -39.86 12.44 36.25
N MET A 213 -40.29 11.67 35.24
CA MET A 213 -41.68 11.22 35.09
C MET A 213 -42.12 10.28 36.22
N ALA A 214 -41.26 9.36 36.63
CA ALA A 214 -41.54 8.42 37.72
C ALA A 214 -41.64 9.11 39.08
N GLU A 215 -40.89 10.20 39.30
CA GLU A 215 -40.97 11.05 40.49
C GLU A 215 -42.18 12.02 40.44
N GLY A 216 -43.03 11.95 39.41
CA GLY A 216 -44.27 12.71 39.30
C GLY A 216 -44.08 14.18 38.91
N ILE A 217 -42.90 14.57 38.40
CA ILE A 217 -42.62 15.94 37.99
C ILE A 217 -42.96 16.09 36.51
N SER A 218 -43.97 16.92 36.20
CA SER A 218 -44.45 17.14 34.83
C SER A 218 -43.39 17.82 33.94
N PRO A 219 -42.98 17.21 32.82
CA PRO A 219 -42.14 17.86 31.83
C PRO A 219 -42.77 19.13 31.27
N SER A 220 -41.97 20.19 31.21
CA SER A 220 -42.34 21.43 30.52
C SER A 220 -41.96 21.38 29.05
N GLU A 221 -42.41 22.37 28.29
CA GLU A 221 -41.96 22.62 26.91
C GLU A 221 -40.42 22.57 26.77
N ILE A 222 -39.71 23.23 27.70
CA ILE A 222 -38.24 23.27 27.73
C ILE A 222 -37.65 21.88 27.95
N THR A 223 -38.30 21.06 28.78
CA THR A 223 -37.89 19.68 29.06
C THR A 223 -38.04 18.80 27.81
N VAL A 224 -39.14 18.96 27.07
CA VAL A 224 -39.39 18.25 25.82
C VAL A 224 -38.32 18.62 24.78
N LEU A 225 -38.05 19.93 24.60
CA LEU A 225 -37.01 20.40 23.68
C LEU A 225 -35.61 19.88 24.05
N ALA A 226 -35.31 19.76 25.35
CA ALA A 226 -34.02 19.24 25.83
C ALA A 226 -33.84 17.73 25.59
N VAL A 227 -34.91 16.93 25.71
CA VAL A 227 -34.82 15.46 25.61
C VAL A 227 -34.94 14.94 24.18
N VAL A 228 -35.63 15.66 23.29
CA VAL A 228 -35.86 15.23 21.89
C VAL A 228 -34.55 14.88 21.15
N PRO A 229 -33.46 15.69 21.20
CA PRO A 229 -32.22 15.33 20.53
C PRO A 229 -31.60 14.03 21.06
N ALA A 230 -31.66 13.80 22.39
CA ALA A 230 -31.21 12.53 22.97
C ALA A 230 -32.06 11.35 22.49
N LEU A 231 -33.38 11.49 22.42
CA LEU A 231 -34.28 10.44 21.91
C LEU A 231 -34.02 10.12 20.44
N SER A 232 -33.75 11.14 19.63
CA SER A 232 -33.41 10.98 18.20
C SER A 232 -32.15 10.13 18.01
N ASN A 233 -31.15 10.28 18.89
CA ASN A 233 -29.93 9.48 18.89
C ASN A 233 -30.11 8.06 19.44
N VAL A 234 -31.03 7.85 20.39
CA VAL A 234 -31.32 6.50 20.94
C VAL A 234 -32.11 5.64 19.93
N GLY A 235 -32.88 6.26 19.04
CA GLY A 235 -33.53 5.57 17.91
C GLY A 235 -34.69 4.63 18.29
N LYS A 236 -35.26 4.75 19.51
CA LYS A 236 -36.37 3.89 19.97
C LYS A 236 -37.72 4.57 19.76
N ILE A 237 -38.48 4.11 18.77
CA ILE A 237 -39.79 4.68 18.37
C ILE A 237 -40.81 4.74 19.52
N LEU A 238 -40.91 3.68 20.34
CA LEU A 238 -41.87 3.59 21.44
C LEU A 238 -41.72 4.73 22.47
N ILE A 239 -40.50 5.22 22.69
CA ILE A 239 -40.25 6.31 23.63
C ILE A 239 -40.67 7.65 23.01
N GLY A 240 -40.47 7.82 21.71
CA GLY A 240 -40.96 8.97 20.95
C GLY A 240 -42.48 9.03 20.92
N GLU A 241 -43.15 7.89 20.74
CA GLU A 241 -44.61 7.78 20.77
C GLU A 241 -45.19 8.08 22.15
N ALA A 242 -44.57 7.58 23.21
CA ALA A 242 -44.96 7.91 24.58
C ALA A 242 -44.80 9.41 24.89
N LEU A 243 -43.71 10.03 24.42
CA LEU A 243 -43.49 11.48 24.56
C LEU A 243 -44.53 12.28 23.75
N HIS A 244 -44.81 11.86 22.52
CA HIS A 244 -45.79 12.51 21.67
C HIS A 244 -47.20 12.45 22.30
N GLY A 245 -47.64 11.28 22.77
CA GLY A 245 -48.91 11.13 23.47
C GLY A 245 -48.99 11.95 24.76
N TYR A 246 -47.88 12.12 25.50
CA TYR A 246 -47.81 13.05 26.62
C TYR A 246 -47.99 14.51 26.16
N CYS A 247 -47.29 14.92 25.11
CA CYS A 247 -47.42 16.28 24.57
C CYS A 247 -48.85 16.56 24.10
N GLU A 248 -49.54 15.58 23.52
CA GLU A 248 -50.93 15.70 23.08
C GLU A 248 -51.87 15.87 24.29
N LYS A 249 -51.72 15.02 25.31
CA LYS A 249 -52.51 15.06 26.55
C LYS A 249 -52.38 16.40 27.30
N GLU A 250 -51.17 16.93 27.40
CA GLU A 250 -50.88 18.18 28.11
C GLU A 250 -51.01 19.43 27.23
N GLY A 251 -51.39 19.28 25.95
CA GLY A 251 -51.50 20.39 25.01
C GLY A 251 -50.17 21.07 24.67
N LEU A 252 -49.04 20.40 24.86
CA LEU A 252 -47.73 20.94 24.48
C LEU A 252 -47.51 20.93 22.96
N VAL A 253 -48.23 20.08 22.22
CA VAL A 253 -48.20 20.05 20.74
C VAL A 253 -48.70 21.36 20.13
N TRP A 254 -49.48 22.16 20.88
CA TRP A 254 -49.92 23.50 20.46
C TRP A 254 -48.76 24.50 20.30
N ASP A 255 -47.61 24.25 20.93
CA ASP A 255 -46.39 25.01 20.70
C ASP A 255 -45.68 24.55 19.42
N VAL A 256 -45.53 25.48 18.48
CA VAL A 256 -44.92 25.23 17.17
C VAL A 256 -43.48 24.71 17.29
N ARG A 257 -42.74 25.09 18.35
CA ARG A 257 -41.36 24.62 18.60
C ARG A 257 -41.35 23.14 18.96
N VAL A 258 -42.27 22.71 19.83
CA VAL A 258 -42.43 21.30 20.23
C VAL A 258 -42.85 20.46 19.02
N GLY A 259 -43.85 20.93 18.26
CA GLY A 259 -44.28 20.26 17.03
C GLY A 259 -43.14 20.08 16.02
N ASN A 260 -42.36 21.13 15.77
CA ASN A 260 -41.19 21.07 14.87
C ASN A 260 -40.11 20.09 15.36
N SER A 261 -39.85 20.05 16.67
CA SER A 261 -38.92 19.10 17.27
C SER A 261 -39.42 17.65 17.18
N LEU A 262 -40.72 17.40 17.34
CA LEU A 262 -41.31 16.07 17.17
C LEU A 262 -41.28 15.59 15.71
N ILE A 263 -41.49 16.50 14.74
CA ILE A 263 -41.33 16.19 13.31
C ILE A 263 -39.88 15.72 13.03
N ASP A 264 -38.87 16.46 13.51
CA ASP A 264 -37.45 16.11 13.36
C ASP A 264 -37.08 14.80 14.09
N LEU A 265 -37.64 14.58 15.28
CA LEU A 265 -37.48 13.33 16.05
C LEU A 265 -37.91 12.12 15.22
N TYR A 266 -39.16 12.13 14.73
CA TYR A 266 -39.71 11.01 13.97
C TYR A 266 -39.03 10.84 12.62
N ALA A 267 -38.67 11.94 11.96
CA ALA A 267 -37.87 11.91 10.75
C ALA A 267 -36.53 11.19 10.96
N LYS A 268 -35.81 11.47 12.06
CA LYS A 268 -34.53 10.81 12.36
C LYS A 268 -34.65 9.35 12.81
N ILE A 269 -35.72 9.02 13.54
CA ILE A 269 -35.99 7.63 13.98
C ILE A 269 -36.41 6.74 12.79
N GLY A 270 -36.92 7.32 11.71
CA GLY A 270 -37.39 6.60 10.53
C GLY A 270 -38.89 6.36 10.47
N SER A 271 -39.67 6.96 11.38
CA SER A 271 -41.14 6.89 11.33
C SER A 271 -41.72 8.10 10.61
N ILE A 272 -41.65 8.09 9.28
CA ILE A 272 -42.12 9.22 8.47
C ILE A 272 -43.63 9.45 8.60
N GLN A 273 -44.41 8.39 8.83
CA GLN A 273 -45.86 8.49 9.00
C GLN A 273 -46.24 9.24 10.29
N ASN A 274 -45.53 8.99 11.39
CA ASN A 274 -45.74 9.75 12.62
C ASN A 274 -45.26 11.20 12.48
N SER A 275 -44.20 11.45 11.71
CA SER A 275 -43.75 12.80 11.36
C SER A 275 -44.82 13.59 10.58
N LEU A 276 -45.47 12.95 9.59
CA LEU A 276 -46.63 13.52 8.89
C LEU A 276 -47.80 13.78 9.82
N ARG A 277 -48.12 12.83 10.71
CA ARG A 277 -49.23 12.99 11.66
C ARG A 277 -49.07 14.22 12.54
N VAL A 278 -47.88 14.43 13.11
CA VAL A 278 -47.57 15.65 13.88
C VAL A 278 -47.73 16.89 13.01
N PHE A 279 -47.23 16.87 11.78
CA PHE A 279 -47.37 17.98 10.85
C PHE A 279 -48.83 18.28 10.52
N ASP A 280 -49.66 17.25 10.38
CA ASP A 280 -51.08 17.35 10.11
C ASP A 280 -51.85 17.95 11.29
N GLU A 281 -51.56 17.50 12.51
CA GLU A 281 -52.11 17.99 13.77
C GLU A 281 -51.80 19.48 14.04
N MET A 282 -50.74 20.04 13.46
CA MET A 282 -50.38 21.46 13.60
C MET A 282 -51.31 22.42 12.83
N LEU A 283 -52.13 21.91 11.88
CA LEU A 283 -53.11 22.68 11.09
C LEU A 283 -52.54 24.03 10.56
N ASP A 284 -53.23 25.16 10.80
CA ASP A 284 -52.86 26.50 10.32
C ASP A 284 -51.64 27.11 11.04
N ARG A 285 -51.08 26.44 12.05
CA ARG A 285 -49.94 26.94 12.84
C ARG A 285 -48.58 26.58 12.25
N ARG A 286 -48.56 25.86 11.12
CA ARG A 286 -47.34 25.45 10.42
C ARG A 286 -46.56 26.69 9.97
N ASN A 287 -45.31 26.77 10.37
CA ASN A 287 -44.41 27.83 9.93
C ASN A 287 -43.36 27.29 8.96
N LEU A 288 -42.47 28.16 8.48
CA LEU A 288 -41.37 27.81 7.59
C LEU A 288 -40.53 26.63 8.11
N VAL A 289 -40.32 26.54 9.43
CA VAL A 289 -39.54 25.46 10.05
C VAL A 289 -40.32 24.15 10.00
N SER A 290 -41.63 24.15 10.27
CA SER A 290 -42.50 22.97 10.15
C SER A 290 -42.44 22.37 8.74
N TRP A 291 -42.61 23.21 7.72
CA TRP A 291 -42.52 22.80 6.31
C TRP A 291 -41.13 22.29 5.94
N THR A 292 -40.08 22.97 6.40
CA THR A 292 -38.70 22.55 6.10
C THR A 292 -38.36 21.22 6.76
N SER A 293 -38.76 21.01 8.02
CA SER A 293 -38.51 19.77 8.75
C SER A 293 -39.20 18.57 8.10
N ILE A 294 -40.47 18.71 7.67
CA ILE A 294 -41.19 17.61 7.02
C ILE A 294 -40.59 17.29 5.64
N ILE A 295 -40.29 18.31 4.81
CA ILE A 295 -39.63 18.12 3.51
C ILE A 295 -38.27 17.43 3.70
N SER A 296 -37.48 17.85 4.68
CA SER A 296 -36.20 17.22 4.99
C SER A 296 -36.36 15.77 5.43
N GLY A 297 -37.38 15.45 6.24
CA GLY A 297 -37.68 14.09 6.65
C GLY A 297 -37.96 13.17 5.45
N PHE A 298 -38.84 13.60 4.53
CA PHE A 298 -39.11 12.85 3.30
C PHE A 298 -37.86 12.72 2.41
N ALA A 299 -37.04 13.77 2.32
CA ALA A 299 -35.79 13.76 1.57
C ALA A 299 -34.78 12.74 2.12
N MET A 300 -34.64 12.64 3.45
CA MET A 300 -33.71 11.71 4.11
C MET A 300 -34.05 10.24 3.87
N HIS A 301 -35.35 9.92 3.74
CA HIS A 301 -35.84 8.55 3.52
C HIS A 301 -36.02 8.18 2.04
N GLY A 302 -35.51 9.01 1.12
CA GLY A 302 -35.57 8.73 -0.32
C GLY A 302 -36.95 8.87 -0.96
N LEU A 303 -37.95 9.38 -0.22
CA LEU A 303 -39.31 9.63 -0.70
C LEU A 303 -39.40 10.98 -1.42
N SER A 304 -38.63 11.10 -2.50
CA SER A 304 -38.37 12.33 -3.23
C SER A 304 -39.61 13.00 -3.82
N VAL A 305 -40.51 12.22 -4.42
CA VAL A 305 -41.76 12.72 -5.03
C VAL A 305 -42.63 13.43 -4.00
N LYS A 306 -42.81 12.81 -2.82
CA LYS A 306 -43.62 13.40 -1.74
C LYS A 306 -42.97 14.66 -1.16
N ALA A 307 -41.64 14.70 -1.06
CA ALA A 307 -40.91 15.90 -0.63
C ALA A 307 -41.14 17.08 -1.60
N VAL A 308 -41.18 16.82 -2.91
CA VAL A 308 -41.45 17.84 -3.93
C VAL A 308 -42.92 18.29 -3.90
N GLU A 309 -43.87 17.37 -3.69
CA GLU A 309 -45.28 17.71 -3.49
C GLU A 309 -45.46 18.64 -2.28
N LEU A 310 -44.86 18.31 -1.14
CA LEU A 310 -44.89 19.13 0.08
C LEU A 310 -44.26 20.51 -0.14
N PHE A 311 -43.23 20.61 -0.97
CA PHE A 311 -42.65 21.90 -1.36
C PHE A 311 -43.61 22.73 -2.23
N ALA A 312 -44.36 22.08 -3.14
CA ALA A 312 -45.40 22.75 -3.90
C ALA A 312 -46.56 23.21 -3.00
N ASP A 313 -46.97 22.38 -2.03
CA ASP A 313 -47.99 22.71 -1.04
C ASP A 313 -47.57 23.91 -0.17
N MET A 314 -46.32 23.93 0.28
CA MET A 314 -45.72 25.06 1.01
C MET A 314 -45.81 26.37 0.22
N ARG A 315 -45.53 26.33 -1.10
CA ARG A 315 -45.65 27.49 -1.99
C ARG A 315 -47.10 27.93 -2.16
N ARG A 316 -48.04 26.98 -2.30
CA ARG A 316 -49.48 27.29 -2.38
C ARG A 316 -50.02 27.90 -1.08
N ALA A 317 -49.46 27.50 0.06
CA ALA A 317 -49.74 28.10 1.36
C ALA A 317 -49.13 29.51 1.55
N GLY A 318 -48.43 30.05 0.55
CA GLY A 318 -47.83 31.39 0.59
C GLY A 318 -46.57 31.49 1.48
N ILE A 319 -46.01 30.36 1.94
CA ILE A 319 -44.82 30.37 2.79
C ILE A 319 -43.57 30.47 1.90
N ARG A 320 -42.81 31.56 2.06
CA ARG A 320 -41.57 31.78 1.30
C ARG A 320 -40.46 30.81 1.74
N PRO A 321 -39.92 29.97 0.82
CA PRO A 321 -38.79 29.09 1.13
C PRO A 321 -37.52 29.85 1.51
N ASN A 322 -36.70 29.22 2.35
CA ASN A 322 -35.37 29.72 2.68
C ASN A 322 -34.27 28.79 2.12
N ARG A 323 -33.02 29.15 2.37
CA ARG A 323 -31.83 28.40 2.00
C ARG A 323 -31.86 26.93 2.48
N ILE A 324 -32.34 26.67 3.70
CA ILE A 324 -32.43 25.30 4.24
C ILE A 324 -33.52 24.50 3.51
N THR A 325 -34.67 25.12 3.22
CA THR A 325 -35.75 24.49 2.44
C THR A 325 -35.26 24.04 1.06
N PHE A 326 -34.55 24.91 0.33
CA PHE A 326 -33.99 24.57 -0.97
C PHE A 326 -32.95 23.45 -0.88
N LEU A 327 -32.09 23.45 0.14
CA LEU A 327 -31.17 22.33 0.38
C LEU A 327 -31.91 21.01 0.57
N SER A 328 -32.98 20.98 1.37
CA SER A 328 -33.78 19.78 1.62
C SER A 328 -34.47 19.25 0.35
N VAL A 329 -35.01 20.14 -0.49
CA VAL A 329 -35.64 19.75 -1.77
C VAL A 329 -34.61 19.28 -2.79
N LEU A 330 -33.45 19.95 -2.89
CA LEU A 330 -32.36 19.52 -3.77
C LEU A 330 -31.77 18.18 -3.33
N HIS A 331 -31.68 17.94 -2.02
CA HIS A 331 -31.30 16.65 -1.46
C HIS A 331 -32.29 15.55 -1.85
N ALA A 332 -33.60 15.81 -1.74
CA ALA A 332 -34.65 14.90 -2.22
C ALA A 332 -34.51 14.60 -3.72
N CYS A 333 -34.24 15.62 -4.55
CA CYS A 333 -34.04 15.45 -5.98
C CYS A 333 -32.79 14.61 -6.29
N SER A 334 -31.69 14.80 -5.54
CA SER A 334 -30.46 14.03 -5.70
C SER A 334 -30.65 12.54 -5.39
N HIS A 335 -31.35 12.24 -4.29
CA HIS A 335 -31.65 10.85 -3.91
C HIS A 335 -32.72 10.20 -4.80
N GLY A 336 -33.69 10.97 -5.28
CA GLY A 336 -34.77 10.52 -6.14
C GLY A 336 -34.45 10.46 -7.64
N GLY A 337 -33.29 10.98 -8.06
CA GLY A 337 -32.95 11.10 -9.49
C GLY A 337 -33.83 12.07 -10.27
N LEU A 338 -34.47 13.04 -9.60
CA LEU A 338 -35.38 14.03 -10.22
C LEU A 338 -34.58 15.19 -10.82
N VAL A 339 -33.76 14.91 -11.84
CA VAL A 339 -32.74 15.83 -12.37
C VAL A 339 -33.34 17.16 -12.87
N GLU A 340 -34.38 17.10 -13.71
CA GLU A 340 -34.99 18.31 -14.30
C GLU A 340 -35.61 19.22 -13.23
N GLN A 341 -36.32 18.63 -12.27
CA GLN A 341 -36.92 19.36 -11.15
C GLN A 341 -35.84 19.96 -10.25
N GLY A 342 -34.77 19.21 -9.97
CA GLY A 342 -33.63 19.68 -9.19
C GLY A 342 -32.94 20.90 -9.81
N VAL A 343 -32.70 20.88 -11.13
CA VAL A 343 -32.14 22.02 -11.86
C VAL A 343 -33.10 23.21 -11.86
N ALA A 344 -34.39 22.99 -12.07
CA ALA A 344 -35.41 24.04 -12.00
C ALA A 344 -35.46 24.68 -10.60
N PHE A 345 -35.41 23.89 -9.53
CA PHE A 345 -35.40 24.42 -8.16
C PHE A 345 -34.12 25.20 -7.86
N PHE A 346 -32.95 24.73 -8.30
CA PHE A 346 -31.69 25.45 -8.14
C PHE A 346 -31.72 26.82 -8.84
N LYS A 347 -32.28 26.88 -10.06
CA LYS A 347 -32.47 28.15 -10.80
C LYS A 347 -33.48 29.06 -10.11
N SER A 348 -34.63 28.53 -9.68
CA SER A 348 -35.64 29.32 -8.96
C SER A 348 -35.08 29.92 -7.67
N MET A 349 -34.24 29.17 -6.94
CA MET A 349 -33.58 29.65 -5.72
C MET A 349 -32.78 30.92 -5.99
N ILE A 350 -32.02 30.95 -7.09
CA ILE A 350 -31.15 32.07 -7.47
C ILE A 350 -31.96 33.21 -8.08
N TYR A 351 -32.78 32.93 -9.10
CA TYR A 351 -33.38 33.96 -9.94
C TYR A 351 -34.76 34.43 -9.46
N GLU A 352 -35.57 33.55 -8.86
CA GLU A 352 -36.91 33.91 -8.37
C GLU A 352 -36.87 34.35 -6.90
N TYR A 353 -36.13 33.64 -6.05
CA TYR A 353 -36.11 33.89 -4.61
C TYR A 353 -34.92 34.72 -4.13
N ASN A 354 -33.92 34.95 -4.98
CA ASN A 354 -32.69 35.70 -4.71
C ASN A 354 -31.91 35.14 -3.50
N ILE A 355 -31.75 33.81 -3.45
CA ILE A 355 -31.04 33.08 -2.40
C ILE A 355 -29.72 32.55 -2.96
N ASN A 356 -28.60 32.96 -2.36
CA ASN A 356 -27.27 32.51 -2.76
C ASN A 356 -27.04 31.03 -2.36
N PRO A 357 -26.61 30.16 -3.29
CA PRO A 357 -26.24 28.79 -3.02
C PRO A 357 -25.00 28.65 -2.12
N ASP A 358 -24.99 27.57 -1.34
CA ASP A 358 -23.78 27.10 -0.65
C ASP A 358 -23.11 25.94 -1.35
N VAL A 359 -21.91 25.62 -0.87
CA VAL A 359 -21.23 24.33 -1.04
C VAL A 359 -22.17 23.13 -0.98
N LYS A 360 -23.12 23.09 -0.02
CA LYS A 360 -24.06 21.96 0.11
C LYS A 360 -25.08 21.90 -1.03
N HIS A 361 -25.56 23.06 -1.50
CA HIS A 361 -26.48 23.15 -2.63
C HIS A 361 -25.78 22.73 -3.92
N PHE A 362 -24.55 23.22 -4.12
CA PHE A 362 -23.68 22.77 -5.21
C PHE A 362 -23.35 21.28 -5.10
N GLY A 363 -23.14 20.76 -3.89
CA GLY A 363 -22.95 19.33 -3.66
C GLY A 363 -24.11 18.49 -4.17
N CYS A 364 -25.35 18.87 -3.85
CA CYS A 364 -26.55 18.17 -4.32
C CYS A 364 -26.74 18.28 -5.85
N ILE A 365 -26.56 19.46 -6.45
CA ILE A 365 -26.75 19.63 -7.90
C ILE A 365 -25.68 18.86 -8.70
N ILE A 366 -24.43 18.85 -8.23
CA ILE A 366 -23.32 18.14 -8.89
C ILE A 366 -23.45 16.62 -8.71
N ASP A 367 -23.82 16.12 -7.52
CA ASP A 367 -24.07 14.69 -7.30
C ASP A 367 -25.20 14.18 -8.21
N MET A 368 -26.31 14.91 -8.29
CA MET A 368 -27.44 14.58 -9.15
C MET A 368 -27.10 14.59 -10.64
N LEU A 369 -26.46 15.66 -11.14
CA LEU A 369 -26.04 15.75 -12.54
C LEU A 369 -24.94 14.75 -12.87
N GLY A 370 -24.03 14.50 -11.94
CA GLY A 370 -22.99 13.48 -12.04
C GLY A 370 -23.59 12.10 -12.20
N ARG A 371 -24.52 11.70 -11.32
CA ARG A 371 -25.24 10.41 -11.43
C ARG A 371 -25.96 10.24 -12.76
N ALA A 372 -26.49 11.32 -13.31
CA ALA A 372 -27.17 11.38 -14.60
C ALA A 372 -26.22 11.45 -15.81
N GLY A 373 -24.89 11.51 -15.60
CA GLY A 373 -23.90 11.64 -16.67
C GLY A 373 -23.84 13.03 -17.32
N ARG A 374 -24.55 14.04 -16.79
CA ARG A 374 -24.64 15.42 -17.34
C ARG A 374 -23.55 16.33 -16.80
N LEU A 375 -22.29 15.88 -16.85
CA LEU A 375 -21.15 16.58 -16.24
C LEU A 375 -20.87 17.97 -16.85
N ARG A 376 -21.12 18.15 -18.16
CA ARG A 376 -20.93 19.44 -18.84
C ARG A 376 -21.86 20.52 -18.31
N GLU A 377 -23.10 20.14 -18.03
CA GLU A 377 -24.08 21.05 -17.44
C GLU A 377 -23.74 21.38 -15.99
N ALA A 378 -23.18 20.42 -15.24
CA ALA A 378 -22.66 20.67 -13.89
C ALA A 378 -21.51 21.70 -13.92
N GLU A 379 -20.55 21.57 -14.85
CA GLU A 379 -19.47 22.55 -15.04
C GLU A 379 -20.02 23.94 -15.43
N GLN A 380 -21.03 23.99 -16.32
CA GLN A 380 -21.65 25.23 -16.78
C GLN A 380 -22.37 25.97 -15.64
N ILE A 381 -23.15 25.27 -14.81
CA ILE A 381 -23.83 25.86 -13.65
C ILE A 381 -22.84 26.49 -12.67
N ILE A 382 -21.68 25.87 -12.47
CA ILE A 382 -20.63 26.42 -11.59
C ILE A 382 -19.98 27.66 -12.21
N ARG A 383 -19.79 27.69 -13.54
CA ARG A 383 -19.16 28.82 -14.26
C ARG A 383 -20.06 30.02 -14.40
N ASP A 384 -21.35 29.80 -14.64
CA ASP A 384 -22.34 30.87 -14.80
C ASP A 384 -22.69 31.54 -13.47
N PHE A 385 -22.21 30.97 -12.35
CA PHE A 385 -22.42 31.57 -11.05
C PHE A 385 -21.53 32.82 -10.88
N PRO A 386 -22.11 34.00 -10.58
CA PRO A 386 -21.42 35.30 -10.65
C PRO A 386 -20.35 35.51 -9.56
N VAL A 387 -20.24 34.61 -8.58
CA VAL A 387 -19.25 34.66 -7.49
C VAL A 387 -18.36 33.43 -7.57
N GLU A 388 -17.05 33.60 -7.36
CA GLU A 388 -16.09 32.51 -7.41
C GLU A 388 -16.42 31.45 -6.33
N VAL A 389 -16.78 30.25 -6.78
CA VAL A 389 -17.13 29.14 -5.89
C VAL A 389 -15.88 28.57 -5.19
N ASN A 390 -16.05 27.99 -4.01
CA ASN A 390 -14.94 27.48 -3.23
C ASN A 390 -14.32 26.19 -3.82
N ALA A 391 -13.12 25.83 -3.35
CA ALA A 391 -12.41 24.64 -3.81
C ALA A 391 -13.18 23.33 -3.52
N THR A 392 -13.97 23.28 -2.44
CA THR A 392 -14.79 22.11 -2.09
C THR A 392 -15.81 21.76 -3.18
N VAL A 393 -16.46 22.75 -3.79
CA VAL A 393 -17.41 22.53 -4.91
C VAL A 393 -16.71 21.92 -6.13
N TRP A 394 -15.54 22.47 -6.49
CA TRP A 394 -14.72 21.93 -7.57
C TRP A 394 -14.23 20.51 -7.28
N ARG A 395 -13.90 20.18 -6.03
CA ARG A 395 -13.54 18.80 -5.63
C ARG A 395 -14.69 17.81 -5.80
N THR A 396 -15.92 18.22 -5.49
CA THR A 396 -17.10 17.39 -5.71
C THR A 396 -17.29 17.08 -7.20
N LEU A 397 -17.07 18.08 -8.08
CA LEU A 397 -17.06 17.86 -9.53
C LEU A 397 -15.90 16.95 -9.96
N LEU A 398 -14.70 17.14 -9.42
CA LEU A 398 -13.52 16.30 -9.70
C LEU A 398 -13.79 14.82 -9.34
N GLY A 399 -14.45 14.55 -8.21
CA GLY A 399 -14.87 13.20 -7.83
C GLY A 399 -15.87 12.58 -8.82
N CYS A 400 -16.80 13.39 -9.35
CA CYS A 400 -17.72 12.92 -10.39
C CYS A 400 -16.99 12.67 -11.73
N CYS A 401 -16.09 13.57 -12.14
CA CYS A 401 -15.23 13.35 -13.31
C CYS A 401 -14.41 12.07 -13.18
N SER A 402 -13.93 11.72 -11.97
CA SER A 402 -13.25 10.45 -11.72
C SER A 402 -14.16 9.25 -11.95
N LYS A 403 -15.37 9.29 -11.40
CA LYS A 403 -16.31 8.16 -11.51
C LYS A 403 -16.70 7.85 -12.96
N TYR A 404 -16.72 8.86 -13.84
CA TYR A 404 -17.17 8.73 -15.22
C TYR A 404 -16.04 8.86 -16.25
N GLY A 405 -14.78 9.01 -15.83
CA GLY A 405 -13.60 9.06 -16.71
C GLY A 405 -13.46 10.35 -17.55
N GLU A 406 -14.09 11.46 -17.17
CA GLU A 406 -14.05 12.74 -17.92
C GLU A 406 -12.80 13.58 -17.57
N VAL A 407 -11.66 13.25 -18.18
CA VAL A 407 -10.35 13.82 -17.81
C VAL A 407 -10.15 15.26 -18.24
N GLU A 408 -10.60 15.67 -19.43
CA GLU A 408 -10.43 17.08 -19.86
C GLU A 408 -11.11 18.04 -18.88
N MET A 409 -12.31 17.68 -18.41
CA MET A 409 -13.03 18.42 -17.38
C MET A 409 -12.34 18.30 -16.02
N GLY A 410 -11.81 17.12 -15.68
CA GLY A 410 -11.02 16.90 -14.47
C GLY A 410 -9.76 17.78 -14.39
N GLU A 411 -9.03 17.96 -15.50
CA GLU A 411 -7.86 18.84 -15.59
C GLU A 411 -8.23 20.32 -15.43
N ARG A 412 -9.30 20.78 -16.11
CA ARG A 412 -9.82 22.16 -15.95
C ARG A 412 -10.26 22.43 -14.51
N THR A 413 -10.93 21.47 -13.90
CA THR A 413 -11.40 21.50 -12.51
C THR A 413 -10.22 21.59 -11.54
N MET A 414 -9.18 20.78 -11.74
CA MET A 414 -7.98 20.82 -10.91
C MET A 414 -7.24 22.16 -10.99
N LYS A 415 -7.13 22.74 -12.20
CA LYS A 415 -6.53 24.08 -12.36
C LYS A 415 -7.26 25.14 -11.54
N LYS A 416 -8.59 25.04 -11.43
CA LYS A 416 -9.40 25.93 -10.59
C LYS A 416 -9.19 25.66 -9.09
N ILE A 417 -9.10 24.39 -8.66
CA ILE A 417 -8.77 24.04 -7.26
C ILE A 417 -7.41 24.63 -6.86
N LEU A 418 -6.39 24.50 -7.72
CA LEU A 418 -5.03 24.99 -7.46
C LEU A 418 -4.92 26.52 -7.40
N ALA A 419 -5.78 27.23 -8.13
CA ALA A 419 -5.88 28.69 -8.05
C ALA A 419 -6.47 29.14 -6.71
N LEU A 420 -7.36 28.34 -6.11
CA LEU A 420 -8.07 28.65 -4.88
C LEU A 420 -7.31 28.18 -3.61
N GLU A 421 -6.71 26.99 -3.65
CA GLU A 421 -6.01 26.38 -2.51
C GLU A 421 -4.69 25.72 -2.96
N ARG A 422 -3.55 26.20 -2.45
CA ARG A 422 -2.21 25.72 -2.85
C ARG A 422 -1.67 24.53 -2.03
N GLU A 423 -2.34 24.15 -0.94
CA GLU A 423 -1.73 23.35 0.14
C GLU A 423 -2.28 21.92 0.33
N PHE A 424 -3.40 21.52 -0.29
CA PHE A 424 -4.03 20.21 -0.04
C PHE A 424 -3.61 19.11 -1.05
N GLY A 425 -3.08 17.99 -0.53
CA GLY A 425 -2.54 16.88 -1.34
C GLY A 425 -3.54 15.82 -1.83
N GLY A 426 -4.75 15.80 -1.29
CA GLY A 426 -5.77 14.78 -1.62
C GLY A 426 -6.28 14.87 -3.07
N ASP A 427 -6.32 16.09 -3.62
CA ASP A 427 -6.88 16.38 -4.95
C ASP A 427 -5.99 15.85 -6.09
N PHE A 428 -4.69 15.78 -5.85
CA PHE A 428 -3.71 15.23 -6.78
C PHE A 428 -3.79 13.70 -6.89
N VAL A 429 -4.25 13.01 -5.85
CA VAL A 429 -4.47 11.55 -5.90
C VAL A 429 -5.66 11.23 -6.80
N VAL A 430 -6.74 12.02 -6.71
CA VAL A 430 -7.93 11.85 -7.55
C VAL A 430 -7.61 12.17 -9.02
N LEU A 431 -6.88 13.25 -9.30
CA LEU A 431 -6.42 13.56 -10.66
C LEU A 431 -5.44 12.50 -11.19
N SER A 432 -4.52 12.02 -10.34
CA SER A 432 -3.60 10.95 -10.72
C SER A 432 -4.33 9.66 -11.09
N ASN A 433 -5.36 9.29 -10.33
CA ASN A 433 -6.18 8.12 -10.63
C ASN A 433 -6.96 8.30 -11.95
N MET A 434 -7.53 9.48 -12.20
CA MET A 434 -8.18 9.81 -13.48
C MET A 434 -7.22 9.75 -14.69
N LEU A 435 -6.02 10.33 -14.56
CA LEU A 435 -5.00 10.29 -15.61
C LEU A 435 -4.45 8.88 -15.85
N THR A 436 -4.48 8.04 -14.80
CA THR A 436 -4.14 6.61 -14.88
C THR A 436 -5.25 5.83 -15.61
N GLU A 437 -6.52 6.15 -15.37
CA GLU A 437 -7.67 5.51 -16.03
C GLU A 437 -7.73 5.82 -17.55
N LEU A 438 -7.34 7.02 -17.98
CA LEU A 438 -7.26 7.38 -19.41
C LEU A 438 -5.87 7.19 -20.04
N ARG A 439 -4.99 6.39 -19.44
CA ARG A 439 -3.68 6.04 -20.02
C ARG A 439 -2.69 7.20 -20.25
N ARG A 440 -2.93 8.39 -19.66
CA ARG A 440 -1.98 9.54 -19.64
C ARG A 440 -1.03 9.42 -18.45
N PHE A 441 -0.30 8.31 -18.41
CA PHE A 441 0.55 7.95 -17.27
C PHE A 441 1.73 8.88 -17.05
N SER A 442 2.24 9.56 -18.09
CA SER A 442 3.28 10.60 -17.96
C SER A 442 2.82 11.73 -17.04
N ASP A 443 1.59 12.18 -17.23
CA ASP A 443 1.01 13.31 -16.52
C ASP A 443 0.56 12.88 -15.11
N ALA A 444 0.04 11.65 -14.98
CA ALA A 444 -0.25 11.02 -13.69
C ALA A 444 1.01 10.86 -12.82
N GLU A 445 2.15 10.54 -13.45
CA GLU A 445 3.44 10.36 -12.79
C GLU A 445 4.09 11.71 -12.44
N ILE A 446 3.93 12.76 -13.25
CA ILE A 446 4.31 14.14 -12.89
C ILE A 446 3.50 14.59 -11.66
N VAL A 447 2.19 14.33 -11.66
CA VAL A 447 1.30 14.62 -10.53
C VAL A 447 1.70 13.81 -9.29
N ARG A 448 2.02 12.51 -9.42
CA ARG A 448 2.53 11.68 -8.30
C ARG A 448 3.91 12.13 -7.82
N LYS A 449 4.82 12.53 -8.70
CA LYS A 449 6.14 13.07 -8.34
C LYS A 449 6.03 14.40 -7.60
N LEU A 450 5.11 15.27 -7.99
CA LEU A 450 4.82 16.51 -7.25
C LEU A 450 4.25 16.22 -5.85
N VAL A 451 3.43 15.15 -5.74
CA VAL A 451 2.94 14.62 -4.46
C VAL A 451 4.06 13.99 -3.63
N ASP A 452 4.98 13.24 -4.24
CA ASP A 452 6.08 12.54 -3.56
C ASP A 452 7.23 13.48 -3.15
N GLN A 453 7.51 14.53 -3.94
CA GLN A 453 8.44 15.60 -3.56
C GLN A 453 7.94 16.38 -2.34
N ARG A 454 6.61 16.59 -2.22
CA ARG A 454 5.97 17.18 -1.03
C ARG A 454 5.78 16.18 0.13
N ASN A 455 5.67 14.88 -0.15
CA ASN A 455 5.52 13.79 0.83
C ASN A 455 6.83 13.15 1.33
N SER A 456 7.99 13.70 0.95
CA SER A 456 9.33 13.23 1.36
C SER A 456 9.58 13.22 2.88
N VAL A 457 8.62 13.67 3.69
CA VAL A 457 8.58 13.60 5.15
C VAL A 457 8.15 12.20 5.68
N LYS A 458 7.79 11.24 4.82
CA LYS A 458 7.24 9.93 5.23
C LYS A 458 8.17 9.06 6.11
N SER A 459 9.50 9.16 6.02
CA SER A 459 10.39 8.38 6.89
C SER A 459 10.39 8.89 8.35
N PHE A 460 10.14 10.19 8.54
CA PHE A 460 10.07 10.83 9.85
C PHE A 460 8.68 10.62 10.51
N PHE A 461 7.61 10.59 9.71
CA PHE A 461 6.23 10.39 10.20
C PHE A 461 5.92 8.98 10.73
N ASN A 462 6.62 7.94 10.28
CA ASN A 462 6.37 6.57 10.77
C ASN A 462 6.83 6.35 12.22
N ILE A 463 7.88 7.06 12.67
CA ILE A 463 8.35 7.03 14.06
C ILE A 463 7.43 7.87 14.95
N VAL A 464 6.98 9.04 14.46
CA VAL A 464 6.04 9.93 15.17
C VAL A 464 4.64 9.31 15.34
N ARG A 465 4.21 8.46 14.39
CA ARG A 465 2.93 7.72 14.47
C ARG A 465 2.84 6.76 15.66
N MET A 466 3.94 6.14 16.06
CA MET A 466 3.94 5.13 17.12
C MET A 466 3.74 5.74 18.51
N GLU A 467 4.40 6.86 18.81
CA GLU A 467 4.10 7.61 20.02
C GLU A 467 2.68 8.15 20.03
N ALA A 468 2.17 8.62 18.89
CA ALA A 468 0.80 9.10 18.78
C ALA A 468 -0.23 7.98 19.03
N ILE A 469 -0.03 6.78 18.47
CA ILE A 469 -0.94 5.63 18.69
C ILE A 469 -0.82 5.11 20.13
N LYS A 470 0.40 5.04 20.70
CA LYS A 470 0.60 4.66 22.12
C LYS A 470 -0.02 5.68 23.08
N ARG A 471 0.09 6.99 22.79
CA ARG A 471 -0.58 8.06 23.54
C ARG A 471 -2.10 8.00 23.38
N LEU A 472 -2.61 7.72 22.19
CA LEU A 472 -4.05 7.53 21.94
C LEU A 472 -4.58 6.32 22.70
N HIS A 473 -3.85 5.21 22.69
CA HIS A 473 -4.18 4.00 23.44
C HIS A 473 -4.15 4.24 24.95
N ALA A 474 -3.09 4.89 25.47
CA ALA A 474 -3.01 5.29 26.87
C ALA A 474 -4.14 6.26 27.26
N TYR A 475 -4.50 7.20 26.38
CA TYR A 475 -5.64 8.09 26.57
C TYR A 475 -6.95 7.31 26.65
N TYR A 476 -7.20 6.31 25.78
CA TYR A 476 -8.40 5.48 25.85
C TYR A 476 -8.49 4.61 27.10
N ILE A 477 -7.34 4.14 27.63
CA ILE A 477 -7.29 3.44 28.92
C ILE A 477 -7.65 4.41 30.05
N VAL A 478 -7.00 5.58 30.12
CA VAL A 478 -7.20 6.58 31.18
C VAL A 478 -8.60 7.20 31.15
N SER A 479 -9.18 7.36 29.97
CA SER A 479 -10.54 7.91 29.78
C SER A 479 -11.66 6.87 29.87
N GLY A 480 -11.34 5.58 30.08
CA GLY A 480 -12.34 4.50 30.18
C GLY A 480 -13.03 4.15 28.85
N LEU A 481 -12.51 4.62 27.71
CA LEU A 481 -13.05 4.38 26.37
C LEU A 481 -12.61 3.04 25.74
N TYR A 482 -11.92 2.18 26.50
CA TYR A 482 -11.45 0.87 26.03
C TYR A 482 -12.60 -0.11 25.70
N ASN A 483 -13.82 0.11 26.20
CA ASN A 483 -15.01 -0.66 25.84
C ASN A 483 -15.69 -0.18 24.54
N CYS A 484 -15.23 0.91 23.93
CA CYS A 484 -15.77 1.37 22.66
C CYS A 484 -15.16 0.57 21.49
N HIS A 485 -15.89 -0.44 21.00
CA HIS A 485 -15.47 -1.30 19.90
C HIS A 485 -14.97 -0.54 18.66
N TYR A 486 -15.58 0.60 18.31
CA TYR A 486 -15.15 1.41 17.17
C TYR A 486 -13.80 2.10 17.41
N ALA A 487 -13.59 2.70 18.59
CA ALA A 487 -12.33 3.35 18.95
C ALA A 487 -11.18 2.32 19.03
N MET A 488 -11.45 1.19 19.69
CA MET A 488 -10.48 0.09 19.81
C MET A 488 -10.18 -0.59 18.49
N SER A 489 -11.13 -0.67 17.55
CA SER A 489 -10.87 -1.20 16.21
C SER A 489 -9.79 -0.41 15.45
N LYS A 490 -9.72 0.91 15.65
CA LYS A 490 -8.71 1.77 15.01
C LYS A 490 -7.32 1.57 15.62
N VAL A 491 -7.25 1.42 16.95
CA VAL A 491 -6.01 1.11 17.66
C VAL A 491 -5.51 -0.28 17.28
N LEU A 492 -6.39 -1.28 17.33
CA LEU A 492 -6.09 -2.67 16.96
C LEU A 492 -5.63 -2.79 15.51
N ARG A 493 -6.33 -2.15 14.56
CA ARG A 493 -5.94 -2.14 13.14
C ARG A 493 -4.55 -1.53 12.93
N SER A 494 -4.20 -0.54 13.74
CA SER A 494 -2.91 0.14 13.66
C SER A 494 -1.77 -0.75 14.18
N TYR A 495 -1.98 -1.47 15.29
CA TYR A 495 -1.01 -2.44 15.81
C TYR A 495 -0.96 -3.76 15.02
N ALA A 496 -2.01 -4.12 14.27
CA ALA A 496 -2.06 -5.37 13.51
C ALA A 496 -1.60 -5.25 12.05
N ILE A 497 -1.85 -4.10 11.38
CA ILE A 497 -1.63 -3.94 9.92
C ILE A 497 -0.47 -2.99 9.59
N LEU A 498 -0.26 -1.90 10.35
CA LEU A 498 0.72 -0.87 9.99
C LEU A 498 2.14 -1.20 10.46
N GLN A 499 2.28 -1.93 11.56
CA GLN A 499 3.54 -2.53 12.05
C GLN A 499 3.18 -3.81 12.84
N PRO A 500 3.81 -4.98 12.60
CA PRO A 500 3.44 -6.24 13.22
C PRO A 500 3.93 -6.37 14.67
N ASP A 501 3.61 -5.41 15.54
CA ASP A 501 3.79 -5.56 16.99
C ASP A 501 2.57 -6.29 17.59
N LEU A 502 2.45 -7.56 17.20
CA LEU A 502 1.32 -8.42 17.51
C LEU A 502 1.12 -8.62 19.02
N VAL A 503 2.17 -8.45 19.82
CA VAL A 503 2.11 -8.57 21.28
C VAL A 503 1.22 -7.50 21.89
N PHE A 504 1.31 -6.26 21.41
CA PHE A 504 0.41 -5.19 21.87
C PHE A 504 -0.99 -5.34 21.30
N ALA A 505 -1.13 -5.80 20.04
CA ALA A 505 -2.43 -6.05 19.44
C ALA A 505 -3.22 -7.13 20.22
N HIS A 506 -2.56 -8.20 20.66
CA HIS A 506 -3.16 -9.23 21.53
C HIS A 506 -3.57 -8.68 22.90
N LYS A 507 -2.68 -7.96 23.58
CA LYS A 507 -2.99 -7.37 24.89
C LYS A 507 -4.17 -6.40 24.84
N VAL A 508 -4.26 -5.63 23.76
CA VAL A 508 -5.40 -4.72 23.50
C VAL A 508 -6.68 -5.51 23.31
N PHE A 509 -6.63 -6.61 22.57
CA PHE A 509 -7.79 -7.44 22.29
C PHE A 509 -8.32 -8.14 23.56
N ASP A 510 -7.42 -8.65 24.42
CA ASP A 510 -7.77 -9.32 25.66
C ASP A 510 -8.43 -8.38 26.70
N GLN A 511 -8.28 -7.06 26.53
CA GLN A 511 -8.92 -6.03 27.37
C GLN A 511 -10.35 -5.70 26.94
N ILE A 512 -10.82 -6.21 25.79
CA ILE A 512 -12.15 -5.93 25.25
C ILE A 512 -13.14 -6.98 25.75
N GLU A 513 -14.16 -6.57 26.49
CA GLU A 513 -15.27 -7.45 26.89
C GLU A 513 -16.21 -7.69 25.70
N ALA A 514 -16.47 -8.96 25.36
CA ALA A 514 -17.35 -9.39 24.24
C ALA A 514 -16.97 -8.84 22.85
N PRO A 515 -15.78 -9.18 22.31
CA PRO A 515 -15.32 -8.68 21.02
C PRO A 515 -16.19 -9.15 19.83
N THR A 516 -16.57 -8.20 18.97
CA THR A 516 -17.32 -8.46 17.73
C THR A 516 -16.51 -9.24 16.69
N THR A 517 -17.19 -9.96 15.77
CA THR A 517 -16.56 -10.66 14.62
C THR A 517 -15.61 -9.75 13.82
N PHE A 518 -15.94 -8.45 13.70
CA PHE A 518 -15.09 -7.47 13.04
C PHE A 518 -13.71 -7.29 13.70
N LEU A 519 -13.66 -7.27 15.04
CA LEU A 519 -12.41 -7.14 15.81
C LEU A 519 -11.57 -8.43 15.71
N TRP A 520 -12.22 -9.60 15.75
CA TRP A 520 -11.57 -10.89 15.50
C TRP A 520 -10.93 -10.92 14.09
N ASN A 521 -11.66 -10.49 13.06
CA ASN A 521 -11.18 -10.43 11.68
C ASN A 521 -9.95 -9.52 11.52
N ILE A 522 -9.88 -8.40 12.24
CA ILE A 522 -8.71 -7.50 12.21
C ILE A 522 -7.46 -8.21 12.73
N LEU A 523 -7.58 -8.94 13.85
CA LEU A 523 -6.41 -9.60 14.44
C LEU A 523 -6.01 -10.85 13.65
N ILE A 524 -6.99 -11.66 13.20
CA ILE A 524 -6.75 -12.80 12.30
C ILE A 524 -6.01 -12.35 11.04
N ARG A 525 -6.41 -11.22 10.44
CA ARG A 525 -5.72 -10.65 9.28
C ARG A 525 -4.28 -10.25 9.59
N GLY A 526 -4.02 -9.61 10.74
CA GLY A 526 -2.66 -9.24 11.16
C GLY A 526 -1.78 -10.47 11.40
N LEU A 527 -2.31 -11.49 12.07
CA LEU A 527 -1.63 -12.76 12.34
C LEU A 527 -1.35 -13.55 11.06
N ALA A 528 -2.30 -13.60 10.11
CA ALA A 528 -2.09 -14.30 8.85
C ALA A 528 -0.99 -13.67 7.97
N GLN A 529 -0.75 -12.36 8.13
CA GLN A 529 0.28 -11.60 7.42
C GLN A 529 1.63 -11.58 8.14
N SER A 530 1.71 -12.07 9.37
CA SER A 530 2.94 -12.06 10.17
C SER A 530 3.86 -13.22 9.84
N ASP A 531 4.99 -13.32 10.54
CA ASP A 531 5.93 -14.44 10.42
C ASP A 531 5.42 -15.73 11.13
N ALA A 532 4.31 -15.66 11.87
CA ALA A 532 3.70 -16.77 12.59
C ALA A 532 2.24 -17.05 12.14
N PRO A 533 2.00 -17.49 10.89
CA PRO A 533 0.66 -17.78 10.38
C PRO A 533 -0.07 -18.92 11.12
N ALA A 534 0.64 -19.81 11.82
CA ALA A 534 0.02 -20.86 12.65
C ALA A 534 -0.83 -20.27 13.80
N ASP A 535 -0.41 -19.14 14.35
CA ASP A 535 -1.12 -18.47 15.45
C ASP A 535 -2.47 -17.92 14.98
N ALA A 536 -2.61 -17.55 13.71
CA ALA A 536 -3.89 -17.13 13.14
C ALA A 536 -4.93 -18.27 13.18
N ILE A 537 -4.51 -19.50 12.93
CA ILE A 537 -5.37 -20.70 12.93
C ILE A 537 -5.76 -21.07 14.36
N ALA A 538 -4.79 -21.04 15.29
CA ALA A 538 -5.05 -21.28 16.71
C ALA A 538 -6.01 -20.22 17.28
N PHE A 539 -5.81 -18.96 16.92
CA PHE A 539 -6.66 -17.84 17.35
C PHE A 539 -8.07 -17.95 16.78
N TYR A 540 -8.23 -18.40 15.54
CA TYR A 540 -9.54 -18.68 14.97
C TYR A 540 -10.28 -19.81 15.71
N LYS A 541 -9.60 -20.91 16.05
CA LYS A 541 -10.20 -22.00 16.86
C LYS A 541 -10.65 -21.50 18.23
N LYS A 542 -9.86 -20.60 18.86
CA LYS A 542 -10.25 -19.91 20.10
C LYS A 542 -11.49 -19.03 19.90
N ALA A 543 -11.55 -18.28 18.79
CA ALA A 543 -12.70 -17.43 18.45
C ALA A 543 -13.99 -18.24 18.28
N GLN A 544 -13.92 -19.41 17.65
CA GLN A 544 -15.06 -20.33 17.52
C GLN A 544 -15.54 -20.83 18.89
N GLY A 545 -14.63 -21.20 19.79
CA GLY A 545 -14.97 -21.59 21.16
C GLY A 545 -15.61 -20.47 21.98
N GLY A 546 -15.38 -19.20 21.60
CA GLY A 546 -16.00 -18.00 22.18
C GLY A 546 -17.32 -17.57 21.53
N GLY A 547 -17.87 -18.33 20.59
CA GLY A 547 -19.16 -18.03 19.94
C GLY A 547 -19.10 -17.05 18.76
N MET A 548 -17.92 -16.76 18.21
CA MET A 548 -17.80 -15.95 16.99
C MET A 548 -18.39 -16.69 15.78
N VAL A 549 -19.30 -16.03 15.05
CA VAL A 549 -19.79 -16.51 13.75
C VAL A 549 -18.85 -16.01 12.65
N PRO A 550 -18.15 -16.91 11.91
CA PRO A 550 -17.28 -16.52 10.81
C PRO A 550 -18.07 -15.95 9.63
N ASP A 551 -17.49 -14.98 8.93
CA ASP A 551 -18.06 -14.37 7.73
C ASP A 551 -17.15 -14.55 6.51
N ASN A 552 -17.57 -14.02 5.35
CA ASN A 552 -16.80 -14.04 4.11
C ASN A 552 -15.48 -13.25 4.18
N LEU A 553 -15.26 -12.46 5.23
CA LEU A 553 -14.00 -11.75 5.48
C LEU A 553 -13.06 -12.54 6.40
N THR A 554 -13.54 -13.53 7.15
CA THR A 554 -12.72 -14.38 8.03
C THR A 554 -11.93 -15.42 7.24
N PHE A 555 -12.59 -16.19 6.38
CA PHE A 555 -12.00 -17.35 5.70
C PHE A 555 -10.82 -17.03 4.78
N PRO A 556 -10.85 -15.97 3.93
CA PRO A 556 -9.73 -15.67 3.03
C PRO A 556 -8.37 -15.55 3.73
N PHE A 557 -8.34 -14.95 4.93
CA PHE A 557 -7.09 -14.79 5.68
C PHE A 557 -6.64 -16.08 6.36
N ILE A 558 -7.56 -16.88 6.87
CA ILE A 558 -7.25 -18.18 7.50
C ILE A 558 -6.77 -19.17 6.45
N LEU A 559 -7.47 -19.28 5.32
CA LEU A 559 -7.06 -20.14 4.20
C LEU A 559 -5.68 -19.73 3.67
N LYS A 560 -5.40 -18.43 3.61
CA LYS A 560 -4.05 -17.93 3.27
C LYS A 560 -3.00 -18.29 4.32
N ALA A 561 -3.35 -18.28 5.61
CA ALA A 561 -2.46 -18.75 6.67
C ALA A 561 -2.19 -20.26 6.54
N CYS A 562 -3.22 -21.08 6.32
CA CYS A 562 -3.10 -22.52 6.06
C CYS A 562 -2.21 -22.80 4.83
N ALA A 563 -2.38 -22.02 3.76
CA ALA A 563 -1.57 -22.12 2.55
C ALA A 563 -0.08 -21.85 2.81
N ARG A 564 0.25 -20.89 3.70
CA ARG A 564 1.64 -20.55 4.04
C ARG A 564 2.34 -21.63 4.85
N ILE A 565 1.62 -22.34 5.71
CA ILE A 565 2.19 -23.44 6.52
C ILE A 565 1.96 -24.83 5.92
N ASN A 566 1.35 -24.88 4.74
CA ASN A 566 1.00 -26.11 4.04
C ASN A 566 0.10 -27.07 4.86
N ALA A 567 -0.85 -26.49 5.62
CA ALA A 567 -1.76 -27.21 6.50
C ALA A 567 -3.04 -27.66 5.77
N LEU A 568 -2.93 -28.77 5.02
CA LEU A 568 -4.01 -29.29 4.21
C LEU A 568 -5.22 -29.77 5.06
N ASN A 569 -4.96 -30.47 6.17
CA ASN A 569 -6.02 -31.03 7.03
C ASN A 569 -6.89 -29.92 7.65
N GLU A 570 -6.25 -28.86 8.15
CA GLU A 570 -6.93 -27.67 8.66
C GLU A 570 -7.67 -26.95 7.53
N GLY A 571 -7.06 -26.86 6.35
CA GLY A 571 -7.67 -26.31 5.14
C GLY A 571 -8.97 -27.02 4.74
N GLU A 572 -8.99 -28.35 4.75
CA GLU A 572 -10.17 -29.17 4.45
C GLU A 572 -11.27 -29.00 5.51
N GLN A 573 -10.90 -28.88 6.78
CA GLN A 573 -11.85 -28.55 7.85
C GLN A 573 -12.50 -27.19 7.62
N MET A 574 -11.72 -26.18 7.21
CA MET A 574 -12.25 -24.86 6.87
C MET A 574 -13.13 -24.90 5.62
N HIS A 575 -12.75 -25.65 4.59
CA HIS A 575 -13.57 -25.84 3.39
C HIS A 575 -14.94 -26.45 3.74
N ASN A 576 -14.96 -27.54 4.52
CA ASN A 576 -16.22 -28.14 4.99
C ASN A 576 -17.07 -27.14 5.81
N HIS A 577 -16.44 -26.26 6.57
CA HIS A 577 -17.14 -25.22 7.34
C HIS A 577 -17.74 -24.14 6.43
N ILE A 578 -16.99 -23.70 5.40
CA ILE A 578 -17.46 -22.77 4.36
C ILE A 578 -18.67 -23.35 3.63
N THR A 579 -18.64 -24.63 3.28
CA THR A 579 -19.75 -25.34 2.63
C THR A 579 -20.99 -25.36 3.51
N LYS A 580 -20.84 -25.66 4.81
CA LYS A 580 -21.96 -25.66 5.78
C LYS A 580 -22.59 -24.28 5.97
N LEU A 581 -21.80 -23.21 5.85
CA LEU A 581 -22.27 -21.82 5.97
C LEU A 581 -22.83 -21.26 4.65
N GLY A 582 -22.77 -22.03 3.55
CA GLY A 582 -23.22 -21.57 2.24
C GLY A 582 -22.35 -20.47 1.61
N LEU A 583 -21.09 -20.34 2.04
CA LEU A 583 -20.19 -19.26 1.61
C LEU A 583 -19.39 -19.58 0.34
N LEU A 584 -19.58 -20.76 -0.27
CA LEU A 584 -18.91 -21.15 -1.53
C LEU A 584 -19.32 -20.28 -2.73
N SER A 585 -20.46 -19.61 -2.67
CA SER A 585 -20.88 -18.67 -3.72
C SER A 585 -20.09 -17.36 -3.70
N ASP A 586 -19.35 -17.07 -2.62
CA ASP A 586 -18.54 -15.86 -2.51
C ASP A 586 -17.21 -16.03 -3.27
N ILE A 587 -16.97 -15.15 -4.23
CA ILE A 587 -15.81 -15.23 -5.14
C ILE A 587 -14.47 -15.10 -4.39
N PHE A 588 -14.42 -14.33 -3.29
CA PHE A 588 -13.19 -14.13 -2.52
C PHE A 588 -12.84 -15.35 -1.68
N VAL A 589 -13.84 -16.03 -1.13
CA VAL A 589 -13.67 -17.28 -0.38
C VAL A 589 -13.21 -18.39 -1.32
N SER A 590 -13.87 -18.55 -2.47
CA SER A 590 -13.51 -19.57 -3.47
C SER A 590 -12.14 -19.33 -4.09
N ASN A 591 -11.77 -18.08 -4.40
CA ASN A 591 -10.40 -17.73 -4.84
C ASN A 591 -9.34 -18.10 -3.78
N SER A 592 -9.66 -17.95 -2.50
CA SER A 592 -8.75 -18.30 -1.39
C SER A 592 -8.64 -19.82 -1.18
N LEU A 593 -9.73 -20.57 -1.41
CA LEU A 593 -9.71 -22.04 -1.42
C LEU A 593 -8.86 -22.59 -2.57
N ILE A 594 -9.00 -22.04 -3.78
CA ILE A 594 -8.15 -22.41 -4.93
C ILE A 594 -6.69 -22.17 -4.57
N HIS A 595 -6.35 -21.00 -4.02
CA HIS A 595 -4.98 -20.68 -3.60
C HIS A 595 -4.45 -21.65 -2.52
N LEU A 596 -5.27 -22.01 -1.53
CA LEU A 596 -4.91 -22.98 -0.50
C LEU A 596 -4.56 -24.34 -1.11
N TYR A 597 -5.49 -24.93 -1.86
CA TYR A 597 -5.30 -26.26 -2.42
C TYR A 597 -4.15 -26.30 -3.42
N ALA A 598 -3.98 -25.23 -4.21
CA ALA A 598 -2.84 -25.04 -5.09
C ALA A 598 -1.50 -25.01 -4.34
N ALA A 599 -1.39 -24.19 -3.28
CA ALA A 599 -0.18 -24.10 -2.47
C ALA A 599 0.14 -25.41 -1.74
N CYS A 600 -0.89 -26.18 -1.39
CA CYS A 600 -0.75 -27.51 -0.80
C CYS A 600 -0.49 -28.63 -1.81
N GLY A 601 -0.36 -28.31 -3.10
CA GLY A 601 -0.08 -29.29 -4.16
C GLY A 601 -1.28 -30.15 -4.57
N ASN A 602 -2.47 -29.90 -4.02
CA ASN A 602 -3.68 -30.65 -4.35
C ASN A 602 -4.48 -29.97 -5.46
N LEU A 603 -3.98 -30.10 -6.70
CA LEU A 603 -4.57 -29.44 -7.86
C LEU A 603 -5.97 -29.96 -8.22
N CYS A 604 -6.31 -31.19 -7.85
CA CYS A 604 -7.62 -31.78 -8.16
C CYS A 604 -8.75 -31.03 -7.44
N TYR A 605 -8.59 -30.78 -6.13
CA TYR A 605 -9.57 -29.99 -5.37
C TYR A 605 -9.53 -28.50 -5.74
N ALA A 606 -8.35 -27.95 -6.05
CA ALA A 606 -8.26 -26.59 -6.57
C ALA A 606 -9.06 -26.44 -7.88
N ARG A 607 -8.98 -27.45 -8.75
CA ARG A 607 -9.72 -27.50 -10.01
C ARG A 607 -11.22 -27.71 -9.80
N SER A 608 -11.62 -28.60 -8.90
CA SER A 608 -13.04 -28.84 -8.62
C SER A 608 -13.73 -27.58 -8.07
N VAL A 609 -13.11 -26.89 -7.11
CA VAL A 609 -13.63 -25.62 -6.58
C VAL A 609 -13.74 -24.59 -7.70
N PHE A 610 -12.74 -24.50 -8.57
CA PHE A 610 -12.78 -23.58 -9.72
C PHE A 610 -13.92 -23.91 -10.69
N ASP A 611 -14.11 -25.19 -11.04
CA ASP A 611 -15.15 -25.61 -11.98
C ASP A 611 -16.57 -25.36 -11.42
N GLU A 612 -16.76 -25.52 -10.11
CA GLU A 612 -18.02 -25.22 -9.39
C GLU A 612 -18.37 -23.71 -9.32
N MET A 613 -17.41 -22.81 -9.55
CA MET A 613 -17.67 -21.36 -9.52
C MET A 613 -18.56 -20.90 -10.68
N VAL A 614 -19.69 -20.27 -10.36
CA VAL A 614 -20.62 -19.68 -11.34
C VAL A 614 -20.01 -18.47 -12.05
N VAL A 615 -19.30 -17.63 -11.31
CA VAL A 615 -18.62 -16.43 -11.83
C VAL A 615 -17.13 -16.56 -11.51
N LYS A 616 -16.30 -16.50 -12.56
CA LYS A 616 -14.84 -16.58 -12.48
C LYS A 616 -14.24 -15.24 -12.88
N ASP A 617 -13.42 -14.66 -12.01
CA ASP A 617 -12.70 -13.43 -12.31
C ASP A 617 -11.23 -13.72 -12.65
N VAL A 618 -10.49 -12.69 -13.06
CA VAL A 618 -9.06 -12.81 -13.39
C VAL A 618 -8.26 -13.39 -12.20
N VAL A 619 -8.70 -13.14 -10.96
CA VAL A 619 -8.04 -13.65 -9.75
C VAL A 619 -8.27 -15.17 -9.60
N SER A 620 -9.47 -15.68 -9.93
CA SER A 620 -9.76 -17.13 -9.96
C SER A 620 -8.81 -17.85 -10.92
N TRP A 621 -8.68 -17.33 -12.14
CA TRP A 621 -7.78 -17.88 -13.16
C TRP A 621 -6.31 -17.80 -12.74
N ASN A 622 -5.88 -16.67 -12.19
CA ASN A 622 -4.51 -16.47 -11.74
C ASN A 622 -4.13 -17.40 -10.58
N SER A 623 -5.02 -17.58 -9.61
CA SER A 623 -4.81 -18.52 -8.49
C SER A 623 -4.59 -19.94 -8.98
N LEU A 624 -5.41 -20.40 -9.94
CA LEU A 624 -5.29 -21.73 -10.52
C LEU A 624 -3.99 -21.86 -11.35
N ILE A 625 -3.72 -20.93 -12.26
CA ILE A 625 -2.51 -20.92 -13.10
C ILE A 625 -1.25 -20.88 -12.25
N CYS A 626 -1.24 -20.11 -11.15
CA CYS A 626 -0.13 -20.07 -10.22
C CYS A 626 0.09 -21.42 -9.53
N GLY A 627 -0.98 -22.12 -9.14
CA GLY A 627 -0.91 -23.47 -8.60
C GLY A 627 -0.27 -24.47 -9.56
N TYR A 628 -0.76 -24.54 -10.80
CA TYR A 628 -0.19 -25.41 -11.82
C TYR A 628 1.28 -25.07 -12.13
N SER A 629 1.64 -23.78 -12.07
CA SER A 629 3.04 -23.33 -12.21
C SER A 629 3.94 -23.81 -11.09
N GLN A 630 3.46 -23.83 -9.84
CA GLN A 630 4.23 -24.29 -8.69
C GLN A 630 4.47 -25.81 -8.74
N CYS A 631 3.49 -26.57 -9.25
CA CYS A 631 3.61 -28.02 -9.45
C CYS A 631 4.32 -28.42 -10.75
N ASN A 632 4.98 -27.49 -11.46
CA ASN A 632 5.68 -27.72 -12.74
C ASN A 632 4.83 -28.34 -13.86
N ARG A 633 3.50 -28.12 -13.84
CA ARG A 633 2.55 -28.62 -14.85
C ARG A 633 2.37 -27.62 -15.99
N PHE A 634 3.46 -27.32 -16.71
CA PHE A 634 3.50 -26.21 -17.68
C PHE A 634 2.55 -26.38 -18.88
N LYS A 635 2.29 -27.61 -19.34
CA LYS A 635 1.36 -27.87 -20.46
C LYS A 635 -0.07 -27.48 -20.10
N ASP A 636 -0.48 -27.76 -18.87
CA ASP A 636 -1.83 -27.45 -18.39
C ASP A 636 -2.03 -25.94 -18.24
N ILE A 637 -0.98 -25.17 -17.91
CA ILE A 637 -1.04 -23.70 -17.87
C ILE A 637 -1.44 -23.13 -19.24
N LEU A 638 -0.90 -23.69 -20.33
CA LEU A 638 -1.26 -23.25 -21.69
C LEU A 638 -2.69 -23.63 -22.05
N ALA A 639 -3.18 -24.79 -21.58
CA ALA A 639 -4.57 -25.18 -21.75
C ALA A 639 -5.52 -24.27 -20.95
N LEU A 640 -5.18 -23.95 -19.70
CA LEU A 640 -5.92 -23.01 -18.86
C LEU A 640 -5.98 -21.61 -19.48
N PHE A 641 -4.87 -21.14 -20.05
CA PHE A 641 -4.84 -19.85 -20.72
C PHE A 641 -5.77 -19.81 -21.94
N LYS A 642 -5.81 -20.87 -22.75
CA LYS A 642 -6.76 -20.97 -23.87
C LYS A 642 -8.21 -20.99 -23.39
N LEU A 643 -8.51 -21.72 -22.30
CA LEU A 643 -9.85 -21.73 -21.70
C LEU A 643 -10.26 -20.35 -21.19
N MET A 644 -9.34 -19.63 -20.53
CA MET A 644 -9.55 -18.26 -20.06
C MET A 644 -9.91 -17.31 -21.21
N GLN A 645 -9.23 -17.44 -22.35
CA GLN A 645 -9.51 -16.67 -23.56
C GLN A 645 -10.88 -17.02 -24.16
N ASN A 646 -11.25 -18.30 -24.19
CA ASN A 646 -12.54 -18.76 -24.70
C ASN A 646 -13.72 -18.26 -23.85
N GLU A 647 -13.54 -18.11 -22.54
CA GLU A 647 -14.53 -17.48 -21.65
C GLU A 647 -14.52 -15.94 -21.71
N GLY A 648 -13.71 -15.34 -22.59
CA GLY A 648 -13.66 -13.89 -22.80
C GLY A 648 -12.94 -13.12 -21.68
N VAL A 649 -12.24 -13.82 -20.78
CA VAL A 649 -11.53 -13.20 -19.66
C VAL A 649 -10.14 -12.74 -20.13
N LYS A 650 -9.86 -11.44 -20.02
CA LYS A 650 -8.57 -10.87 -20.43
C LYS A 650 -7.49 -11.18 -19.39
N ALA A 651 -6.41 -11.78 -19.86
CA ALA A 651 -5.24 -12.06 -19.05
C ALA A 651 -4.49 -10.79 -18.62
N ASP A 652 -3.99 -10.79 -17.39
CA ASP A 652 -3.24 -9.69 -16.82
C ASP A 652 -1.73 -9.99 -16.78
N LYS A 653 -0.95 -9.06 -16.23
CA LYS A 653 0.50 -9.21 -16.09
C LYS A 653 0.91 -10.45 -15.29
N VAL A 654 0.14 -10.85 -14.27
CA VAL A 654 0.43 -12.01 -13.42
C VAL A 654 0.23 -13.29 -14.23
N THR A 655 -0.84 -13.34 -15.04
CA THR A 655 -1.06 -14.42 -16.01
C THR A 655 0.11 -14.52 -16.98
N MET A 656 0.50 -13.40 -17.61
CA MET A 656 1.55 -13.35 -18.63
C MET A 656 2.90 -13.86 -18.12
N ILE A 657 3.30 -13.48 -16.89
CA ILE A 657 4.54 -13.97 -16.27
C ILE A 657 4.55 -15.51 -16.23
N LYS A 658 3.45 -16.13 -15.81
CA LYS A 658 3.36 -17.59 -15.65
C LYS A 658 3.30 -18.30 -17.00
N VAL A 659 2.52 -17.78 -17.94
CA VAL A 659 2.36 -18.37 -19.28
C VAL A 659 3.66 -18.26 -20.08
N VAL A 660 4.29 -17.08 -20.13
CA VAL A 660 5.58 -16.91 -20.83
C VAL A 660 6.65 -17.79 -20.19
N SER A 661 6.75 -17.83 -18.85
CA SER A 661 7.72 -18.71 -18.17
C SER A 661 7.47 -20.19 -18.47
N ALA A 662 6.20 -20.62 -18.55
CA ALA A 662 5.84 -21.98 -18.94
C ALA A 662 6.27 -22.30 -20.37
N CYS A 663 6.04 -21.40 -21.33
CA CYS A 663 6.51 -21.56 -22.71
C CYS A 663 8.04 -21.66 -22.77
N THR A 664 8.75 -20.77 -22.07
CA THR A 664 10.22 -20.75 -22.03
C THR A 664 10.81 -22.04 -21.44
N ARG A 665 10.14 -22.64 -20.44
CA ARG A 665 10.57 -23.93 -19.85
C ARG A 665 10.24 -25.14 -20.72
N LEU A 666 9.14 -25.09 -21.46
CA LEU A 666 8.74 -26.14 -22.41
C LEU A 666 9.52 -26.08 -23.74
N GLY A 667 10.19 -24.96 -24.02
CA GLY A 667 10.84 -24.72 -25.31
C GLY A 667 9.86 -24.41 -26.44
N ASP A 668 8.58 -24.13 -26.13
CA ASP A 668 7.59 -23.72 -27.12
C ASP A 668 7.69 -22.22 -27.39
N TYR A 669 8.70 -21.86 -28.18
CA TYR A 669 8.98 -20.46 -28.52
C TYR A 669 7.89 -19.85 -29.41
N SER A 670 7.13 -20.66 -30.15
CA SER A 670 6.05 -20.20 -31.02
C SER A 670 4.87 -19.62 -30.22
N MET A 671 4.49 -20.33 -29.15
CA MET A 671 3.46 -19.87 -28.24
C MET A 671 3.95 -18.66 -27.42
N ALA A 672 5.23 -18.62 -27.04
CA ALA A 672 5.80 -17.46 -26.37
C ALA A 672 5.82 -16.20 -27.26
N ASP A 673 6.14 -16.33 -28.55
CA ASP A 673 6.06 -15.21 -29.52
C ASP A 673 4.63 -14.68 -29.63
N TYR A 674 3.63 -15.58 -29.64
CA TYR A 674 2.22 -15.18 -29.57
C TYR A 674 1.89 -14.44 -28.26
N MET A 675 2.43 -14.86 -27.11
CA MET A 675 2.24 -14.13 -25.85
C MET A 675 2.89 -12.75 -25.84
N VAL A 676 4.07 -12.60 -26.45
CA VAL A 676 4.73 -11.31 -26.58
C VAL A 676 3.88 -10.36 -27.43
N ARG A 677 3.35 -10.84 -28.56
CA ARG A 677 2.40 -10.06 -29.38
C ARG A 677 1.13 -9.72 -28.61
N TYR A 678 0.59 -10.67 -27.85
CA TYR A 678 -0.57 -10.43 -26.99
C TYR A 678 -0.29 -9.32 -25.96
N ILE A 679 0.90 -9.28 -25.36
CA ILE A 679 1.31 -8.20 -24.44
C ILE A 679 1.32 -6.84 -25.15
N GLU A 680 1.80 -6.78 -26.39
CA GLU A 680 1.84 -5.56 -27.20
C GLU A 680 0.44 -5.12 -27.66
N ASP A 681 -0.34 -6.02 -28.26
CA ASP A 681 -1.69 -5.77 -28.80
C ASP A 681 -2.67 -5.29 -27.72
N TYR A 682 -2.60 -5.89 -26.53
CA TYR A 682 -3.44 -5.52 -25.39
C TYR A 682 -2.81 -4.44 -24.50
N CYS A 683 -1.63 -3.93 -24.86
CA CYS A 683 -0.88 -2.91 -24.12
C CYS A 683 -0.72 -3.24 -22.63
N ILE A 684 -0.37 -4.49 -22.31
CA ILE A 684 -0.15 -4.92 -20.92
C ILE A 684 1.12 -4.24 -20.40
N GLU A 685 1.01 -3.55 -19.27
CA GLU A 685 2.15 -2.85 -18.66
C GLU A 685 3.25 -3.84 -18.28
N VAL A 686 4.44 -3.64 -18.85
CA VAL A 686 5.64 -4.42 -18.53
C VAL A 686 6.30 -3.83 -17.29
N ASP A 687 5.87 -4.33 -16.12
CA ASP A 687 6.50 -4.03 -14.85
C ASP A 687 7.82 -4.81 -14.66
N VAL A 688 8.48 -4.63 -13.51
CA VAL A 688 9.78 -5.25 -13.24
C VAL A 688 9.75 -6.79 -13.36
N TYR A 689 8.62 -7.41 -13.01
CA TYR A 689 8.48 -8.87 -12.98
C TYR A 689 8.18 -9.45 -14.37
N LEU A 690 7.28 -8.81 -15.12
CA LEU A 690 7.03 -9.20 -16.51
C LEU A 690 8.25 -8.93 -17.39
N GLY A 691 8.91 -7.78 -17.20
CA GLY A 691 10.15 -7.45 -17.91
C GLY A 691 11.27 -8.44 -17.65
N ASN A 692 11.47 -8.88 -16.40
CA ASN A 692 12.40 -9.97 -16.06
C ASN A 692 12.14 -11.25 -16.86
N THR A 693 10.87 -11.63 -16.96
CA THR A 693 10.45 -12.87 -17.66
C THR A 693 10.69 -12.74 -19.16
N LEU A 694 10.42 -11.57 -19.73
CA LEU A 694 10.68 -11.28 -21.15
C LEU A 694 12.18 -11.21 -21.46
N VAL A 695 13.00 -10.63 -20.58
CA VAL A 695 14.47 -10.61 -20.73
C VAL A 695 15.03 -12.04 -20.68
N ASP A 696 14.59 -12.89 -19.74
CA ASP A 696 14.99 -14.32 -19.72
C ASP A 696 14.55 -15.04 -21.01
N TYR A 697 13.31 -14.81 -21.47
CA TYR A 697 12.80 -15.37 -22.71
C TYR A 697 13.67 -14.99 -23.93
N PHE A 698 13.88 -13.69 -24.17
CA PHE A 698 14.68 -13.20 -25.29
C PHE A 698 16.15 -13.62 -25.17
N GLY A 699 16.70 -13.59 -23.94
CA GLY A 699 18.06 -14.03 -23.64
C GLY A 699 18.29 -15.50 -23.97
N ARG A 700 17.35 -16.40 -23.63
CA ARG A 700 17.47 -17.82 -23.97
C ARG A 700 17.46 -18.09 -25.47
N ARG A 701 16.73 -17.28 -26.25
CA ARG A 701 16.70 -17.34 -27.72
C ARG A 701 17.88 -16.65 -28.41
N GLY A 702 18.74 -15.95 -27.65
CA GLY A 702 19.84 -15.16 -28.22
C GLY A 702 19.39 -13.86 -28.90
N GLN A 703 18.14 -13.43 -28.71
CA GLN A 703 17.60 -12.20 -29.29
C GLN A 703 17.97 -10.97 -28.43
N LEU A 704 19.25 -10.63 -28.41
CA LEU A 704 19.81 -9.57 -27.56
C LEU A 704 19.11 -8.22 -27.76
N GLN A 705 18.86 -7.79 -29.00
CA GLN A 705 18.24 -6.48 -29.28
C GLN A 705 16.84 -6.34 -28.68
N SER A 706 16.06 -7.43 -28.66
CA SER A 706 14.71 -7.41 -28.06
C SER A 706 14.79 -7.40 -26.54
N ALA A 707 15.74 -8.15 -25.96
CA ALA A 707 16.02 -8.11 -24.52
C ALA A 707 16.45 -6.70 -24.08
N GLU A 708 17.32 -6.04 -24.84
CA GLU A 708 17.75 -4.66 -24.61
C GLU A 708 16.58 -3.68 -24.66
N LYS A 709 15.73 -3.78 -25.70
CA LYS A 709 14.56 -2.92 -25.84
C LYS A 709 13.64 -3.04 -24.61
N VAL A 710 13.37 -4.26 -24.15
CA VAL A 710 12.59 -4.48 -22.92
C VAL A 710 13.33 -3.87 -21.72
N PHE A 711 14.60 -4.21 -21.51
CA PHE A 711 15.39 -3.77 -20.36
C PHE A 711 15.50 -2.23 -20.26
N PHE A 712 15.76 -1.54 -21.38
CA PHE A 712 15.87 -0.09 -21.39
C PHE A 712 14.52 0.61 -21.25
N ASN A 713 13.42 0.00 -21.71
CA ASN A 713 12.07 0.52 -21.52
C ASN A 713 11.55 0.37 -20.08
N MET A 714 12.16 -0.48 -19.26
CA MET A 714 11.77 -0.62 -17.85
C MET A 714 12.13 0.63 -17.04
N LYS A 715 11.13 1.25 -16.40
CA LYS A 715 11.29 2.44 -15.55
C LYS A 715 12.10 2.19 -14.28
N VAL A 716 11.96 0.99 -13.70
CA VAL A 716 12.65 0.56 -12.48
C VAL A 716 13.35 -0.76 -12.77
N ARG A 717 14.63 -0.85 -12.42
CA ARG A 717 15.47 -2.04 -12.61
C ARG A 717 15.99 -2.47 -11.25
N ASN A 718 15.78 -3.73 -10.90
CA ASN A 718 16.31 -4.32 -9.68
C ASN A 718 17.51 -5.23 -10.01
N ILE A 719 18.18 -5.76 -8.98
CA ILE A 719 19.33 -6.64 -9.20
C ILE A 719 19.00 -7.87 -10.05
N VAL A 720 17.76 -8.38 -9.97
CA VAL A 720 17.28 -9.52 -10.76
C VAL A 720 17.22 -9.15 -12.25
N THR A 721 16.72 -7.97 -12.62
CA THR A 721 16.74 -7.49 -14.02
C THR A 721 18.15 -7.37 -14.57
N MET A 722 19.07 -6.84 -13.76
CA MET A 722 20.46 -6.66 -14.18
C MET A 722 21.16 -8.01 -14.33
N ASN A 723 20.93 -8.96 -13.42
CA ASN A 723 21.47 -10.31 -13.51
C ASN A 723 20.93 -11.07 -14.73
N ALA A 724 19.63 -10.97 -15.03
CA ALA A 724 19.03 -11.56 -16.22
C ALA A 724 19.64 -11.00 -17.51
N MET A 725 19.92 -9.69 -17.54
CA MET A 725 20.55 -9.05 -18.69
C MET A 725 22.03 -9.43 -18.85
N ILE A 726 22.78 -9.55 -17.74
CA ILE A 726 24.17 -10.05 -17.75
C ILE A 726 24.21 -11.47 -18.33
N ALA A 727 23.32 -12.35 -17.88
CA ALA A 727 23.22 -13.71 -18.40
C ALA A 727 22.85 -13.74 -19.89
N ALA A 728 21.93 -12.88 -20.33
CA ALA A 728 21.56 -12.75 -21.74
C ALA A 728 22.76 -12.32 -22.60
N TYR A 729 23.48 -11.27 -22.20
CA TYR A 729 24.68 -10.79 -22.89
C TYR A 729 25.82 -11.82 -22.90
N ALA A 730 26.06 -12.49 -21.77
CA ALA A 730 27.05 -13.55 -21.66
C ALA A 730 26.77 -14.68 -22.66
N LYS A 731 25.50 -15.12 -22.77
CA LYS A 731 25.09 -16.14 -23.72
C LYS A 731 25.20 -15.67 -25.17
N GLY A 732 24.96 -14.39 -25.43
CA GLY A 732 25.13 -13.77 -26.75
C GLY A 732 26.57 -13.37 -27.08
N GLN A 733 27.55 -13.78 -26.26
CA GLN A 733 28.99 -13.47 -26.40
C GLN A 733 29.34 -11.97 -26.39
N ASP A 734 28.43 -11.07 -25.99
CA ASP A 734 28.73 -9.65 -25.78
C ASP A 734 29.13 -9.39 -24.32
N ILE A 735 30.34 -9.81 -23.99
CA ILE A 735 30.89 -9.68 -22.63
C ILE A 735 31.15 -8.22 -22.24
N VAL A 736 31.35 -7.32 -23.21
CA VAL A 736 31.61 -5.90 -22.95
C VAL A 736 30.35 -5.23 -22.39
N SER A 737 29.19 -5.47 -23.00
CA SER A 737 27.91 -4.95 -22.51
C SER A 737 27.50 -5.61 -21.18
N ALA A 738 27.76 -6.92 -21.01
CA ALA A 738 27.59 -7.60 -19.73
C ALA A 738 28.39 -6.93 -18.61
N ARG A 739 29.66 -6.59 -18.89
CA ARG A 739 30.55 -5.93 -17.92
C ARG A 739 30.06 -4.54 -17.53
N LYS A 740 29.57 -3.75 -18.50
CA LYS A 740 29.00 -2.42 -18.22
C LYS A 740 27.83 -2.48 -17.26
N ILE A 741 26.90 -3.43 -17.44
CA ILE A 741 25.77 -3.60 -16.51
C ILE A 741 26.26 -4.08 -15.15
N PHE A 742 27.18 -5.04 -15.12
CA PHE A 742 27.75 -5.56 -13.88
C PHE A 742 28.38 -4.45 -13.02
N ASP A 743 29.16 -3.56 -13.64
CA ASP A 743 29.82 -2.45 -12.93
C ASP A 743 28.81 -1.44 -12.37
N GLN A 744 27.65 -1.25 -13.03
CA GLN A 744 26.56 -0.37 -12.55
C GLN A 744 25.82 -0.90 -11.31
N ILE A 745 25.96 -2.18 -10.95
CA ILE A 745 25.29 -2.76 -9.77
C ILE A 745 25.96 -2.24 -8.48
N PRO A 746 25.26 -1.45 -7.63
CA PRO A 746 25.86 -0.84 -6.44
C PRO A 746 26.29 -1.87 -5.38
N LYS A 747 25.47 -2.91 -5.17
CA LYS A 747 25.76 -4.03 -4.28
C LYS A 747 25.46 -5.33 -5.02
N LYS A 748 26.51 -5.99 -5.50
CA LYS A 748 26.45 -7.23 -6.27
C LYS A 748 26.11 -8.41 -5.36
N ASP A 749 25.18 -9.25 -5.79
CA ASP A 749 24.85 -10.50 -5.12
C ASP A 749 25.63 -11.67 -5.74
N LEU A 750 25.51 -12.86 -5.15
CA LEU A 750 26.17 -14.07 -5.63
C LEU A 750 25.85 -14.37 -7.11
N ILE A 751 24.60 -14.11 -7.53
CA ILE A 751 24.13 -14.36 -8.90
C ILE A 751 24.80 -13.39 -9.88
N SER A 752 24.98 -12.12 -9.52
CA SER A 752 25.73 -11.15 -10.33
C SER A 752 27.15 -11.64 -10.61
N TRP A 753 27.87 -12.06 -9.56
CA TRP A 753 29.24 -12.56 -9.69
C TRP A 753 29.30 -13.86 -10.50
N SER A 754 28.41 -14.81 -10.20
CA SER A 754 28.34 -16.10 -10.89
C SER A 754 28.07 -15.95 -12.38
N SER A 755 27.10 -15.11 -12.75
CA SER A 755 26.76 -14.86 -14.16
C SER A 755 27.93 -14.24 -14.93
N MET A 756 28.68 -13.32 -14.31
CA MET A 756 29.81 -12.66 -14.97
C MET A 756 31.02 -13.61 -15.12
N ILE A 757 31.39 -14.36 -14.07
CA ILE A 757 32.52 -15.30 -14.11
C ILE A 757 32.25 -16.41 -15.12
N SER A 758 31.04 -16.99 -15.08
CA SER A 758 30.65 -18.03 -16.04
C SER A 758 30.62 -17.47 -17.47
N GLY A 759 30.13 -16.24 -17.66
CA GLY A 759 30.15 -15.56 -18.95
C GLY A 759 31.56 -15.37 -19.53
N TYR A 760 32.51 -14.86 -18.74
CA TYR A 760 33.91 -14.75 -19.18
C TYR A 760 34.54 -16.11 -19.51
N SER A 761 34.26 -17.13 -18.69
CA SER A 761 34.76 -18.49 -18.92
C SER A 761 34.21 -19.10 -20.22
N GLN A 762 32.91 -18.96 -20.49
CA GLN A 762 32.26 -19.44 -21.72
C GLN A 762 32.72 -18.68 -22.97
N ALA A 763 33.13 -17.42 -22.84
CA ALA A 763 33.66 -16.61 -23.92
C ALA A 763 35.18 -16.79 -24.14
N ASN A 764 35.81 -17.79 -23.51
CA ASN A 764 37.26 -18.07 -23.56
C ASN A 764 38.16 -16.94 -23.00
N HIS A 765 37.60 -16.00 -22.23
CA HIS A 765 38.33 -14.94 -21.53
C HIS A 765 38.71 -15.40 -20.11
N PHE A 766 39.50 -16.46 -20.02
CA PHE A 766 39.79 -17.15 -18.75
C PHE A 766 40.53 -16.27 -17.73
N SER A 767 41.44 -15.39 -18.19
CA SER A 767 42.18 -14.48 -17.31
C SER A 767 41.26 -13.47 -16.62
N ASP A 768 40.30 -12.93 -17.36
CA ASP A 768 39.31 -11.98 -16.84
C ASP A 768 38.34 -12.66 -15.87
N ALA A 769 37.97 -13.91 -16.12
CA ALA A 769 37.15 -14.71 -15.20
C ALA A 769 37.83 -14.85 -13.82
N LEU A 770 39.15 -15.10 -13.79
CA LEU A 770 39.93 -15.17 -12.56
C LEU A 770 40.08 -13.82 -11.87
N GLU A 771 40.19 -12.73 -12.61
CA GLU A 771 40.25 -11.38 -12.03
C GLU A 771 38.91 -10.97 -11.38
N ILE A 772 37.78 -11.27 -12.02
CA ILE A 772 36.45 -11.07 -11.41
C ILE A 772 36.30 -11.94 -10.15
N PHE A 773 36.80 -13.18 -10.16
CA PHE A 773 36.78 -14.04 -8.98
C PHE A 773 37.60 -13.44 -7.82
N ARG A 774 38.77 -12.86 -8.08
CA ARG A 774 39.54 -12.13 -7.06
C ARG A 774 38.78 -10.93 -6.50
N GLN A 775 38.05 -10.20 -7.35
CA GLN A 775 37.20 -9.09 -6.89
C GLN A 775 36.04 -9.57 -6.02
N MET A 776 35.40 -10.70 -6.35
CA MET A 776 34.36 -11.34 -5.55
C MET A 776 34.87 -11.68 -4.14
N GLN A 777 36.09 -12.21 -4.04
CA GLN A 777 36.74 -12.54 -2.76
C GLN A 777 37.04 -11.29 -1.92
N ARG A 778 37.55 -10.21 -2.55
CA ARG A 778 37.75 -8.92 -1.88
C ARG A 778 36.44 -8.34 -1.36
N ALA A 779 35.34 -8.56 -2.07
CA ALA A 779 33.99 -8.21 -1.64
C ALA A 779 33.42 -9.13 -0.55
N LYS A 780 34.18 -10.16 -0.11
CA LYS A 780 33.81 -11.15 0.92
C LYS A 780 32.52 -11.93 0.60
N VAL A 781 32.19 -12.09 -0.68
CA VAL A 781 31.05 -12.91 -1.12
C VAL A 781 31.55 -14.34 -1.28
N LYS A 782 30.91 -15.30 -0.60
CA LYS A 782 31.28 -16.72 -0.69
C LYS A 782 30.89 -17.30 -2.06
N PRO A 783 31.82 -17.92 -2.80
CA PRO A 783 31.53 -18.62 -4.05
C PRO A 783 30.59 -19.83 -3.86
N ASP A 784 29.78 -20.11 -4.87
CA ASP A 784 29.00 -21.35 -4.98
C ASP A 784 29.67 -22.35 -5.93
N ALA A 785 29.08 -23.53 -6.07
CA ALA A 785 29.62 -24.61 -6.89
C ALA A 785 29.80 -24.21 -8.37
N ILE A 786 28.92 -23.37 -8.92
CA ILE A 786 28.96 -22.92 -10.32
C ILE A 786 30.14 -21.99 -10.55
N VAL A 787 30.38 -21.04 -9.62
CA VAL A 787 31.55 -20.16 -9.67
C VAL A 787 32.83 -20.98 -9.58
N ILE A 788 32.92 -21.92 -8.63
CA ILE A 788 34.10 -22.76 -8.47
C ILE A 788 34.36 -23.58 -9.74
N ALA A 789 33.35 -24.22 -10.33
CA ALA A 789 33.52 -24.97 -11.57
C ALA A 789 34.03 -24.09 -12.73
N SER A 790 33.47 -22.88 -12.88
CA SER A 790 33.90 -21.91 -13.92
C SER A 790 35.35 -21.42 -13.70
N VAL A 791 35.74 -21.22 -12.45
CA VAL A 791 37.11 -20.83 -12.06
C VAL A 791 38.09 -21.98 -12.29
N VAL A 792 37.75 -23.20 -11.87
CA VAL A 792 38.56 -24.40 -12.06
C VAL A 792 38.77 -24.68 -13.55
N SER A 793 37.73 -24.55 -14.37
CA SER A 793 37.85 -24.64 -15.83
C SER A 793 38.78 -23.55 -16.38
N SER A 794 38.70 -22.33 -15.88
CA SER A 794 39.58 -21.23 -16.30
C SER A 794 41.04 -21.48 -15.90
N CYS A 795 41.29 -22.05 -14.72
CA CYS A 795 42.63 -22.51 -14.29
C CYS A 795 43.16 -23.61 -15.20
N ALA A 796 42.31 -24.58 -15.59
CA ALA A 796 42.67 -25.69 -16.46
C ALA A 796 43.16 -25.21 -17.84
N HIS A 797 42.48 -24.22 -18.42
CA HIS A 797 42.85 -23.65 -19.72
C HIS A 797 44.09 -22.76 -19.68
N LEU A 798 44.36 -22.11 -18.54
CA LEU A 798 45.54 -21.25 -18.35
C LEU A 798 46.75 -22.00 -17.79
N GLY A 799 46.62 -23.26 -17.40
CA GLY A 799 47.69 -24.02 -16.72
C GLY A 799 48.02 -23.49 -15.32
N ALA A 800 47.09 -22.77 -14.66
CA ALA A 800 47.33 -22.08 -13.39
C ALA A 800 47.24 -23.03 -12.18
N LEU A 801 48.21 -23.94 -12.04
CA LEU A 801 48.19 -25.02 -11.05
C LEU A 801 48.08 -24.52 -9.60
N ASP A 802 48.85 -23.51 -9.22
CA ASP A 802 48.86 -23.00 -7.84
C ASP A 802 47.51 -22.43 -7.42
N LEU A 803 46.86 -21.69 -8.33
CA LEU A 803 45.52 -21.18 -8.11
C LEU A 803 44.50 -22.30 -8.05
N GLY A 804 44.61 -23.31 -8.93
CA GLY A 804 43.78 -24.51 -8.89
C GLY A 804 43.88 -25.27 -7.56
N LYS A 805 45.11 -25.47 -7.05
CA LYS A 805 45.38 -26.07 -5.72
C LYS A 805 44.76 -25.25 -4.60
N TRP A 806 44.93 -23.94 -4.65
CA TRP A 806 44.33 -23.03 -3.68
C TRP A 806 42.79 -23.09 -3.69
N VAL A 807 42.16 -23.11 -4.86
CA VAL A 807 40.69 -23.20 -5.01
C VAL A 807 40.19 -24.54 -4.49
N HIS A 808 40.86 -25.64 -4.79
CA HIS A 808 40.50 -26.96 -4.28
C HIS A 808 40.57 -27.03 -2.74
N GLU A 809 41.62 -26.48 -2.13
CA GLU A 809 41.72 -26.37 -0.67
C GLU A 809 40.64 -25.44 -0.07
N TYR A 810 40.29 -24.37 -0.78
CA TYR A 810 39.21 -23.46 -0.38
C TYR A 810 37.85 -24.17 -0.34
N VAL A 811 37.55 -25.03 -1.32
CA VAL A 811 36.32 -25.86 -1.36
C VAL A 811 36.23 -26.74 -0.11
N ARG A 812 37.32 -27.43 0.24
CA ARG A 812 37.37 -28.29 1.44
C ARG A 812 37.15 -27.49 2.72
N ARG A 813 37.90 -26.40 2.92
CA ARG A 813 37.83 -25.58 4.16
C ARG A 813 36.46 -24.96 4.40
N ASN A 814 35.73 -24.65 3.34
CA ASN A 814 34.42 -24.00 3.44
C ASN A 814 33.25 -25.00 3.40
N ASN A 815 33.50 -26.31 3.37
CA ASN A 815 32.48 -27.35 3.24
C ASN A 815 31.50 -27.09 2.08
N ILE A 816 32.01 -26.57 0.96
CA ILE A 816 31.19 -26.44 -0.26
C ILE A 816 30.94 -27.86 -0.77
N LYS A 817 29.68 -28.26 -0.89
CA LYS A 817 29.32 -29.58 -1.44
C LYS A 817 29.84 -29.68 -2.87
N ALA A 818 30.90 -30.46 -3.07
CA ALA A 818 31.34 -30.87 -4.39
C ALA A 818 30.38 -31.94 -4.89
N ASP A 819 29.69 -31.65 -5.98
CA ASP A 819 28.98 -32.66 -6.76
C ASP A 819 29.96 -33.34 -7.74
N THR A 820 29.53 -34.44 -8.36
CA THR A 820 30.34 -35.18 -9.34
C THR A 820 30.84 -34.28 -10.47
N ILE A 821 30.08 -33.24 -10.85
CA ILE A 821 30.45 -32.28 -11.90
C ILE A 821 31.65 -31.43 -11.48
N MET A 822 31.67 -30.91 -10.24
CA MET A 822 32.81 -30.17 -9.71
C MET A 822 34.05 -31.05 -9.59
N GLU A 823 33.91 -32.27 -9.06
CA GLU A 823 35.02 -33.22 -8.91
C GLU A 823 35.62 -33.62 -10.28
N ASN A 824 34.76 -33.85 -11.28
CA ASN A 824 35.19 -34.07 -12.67
C ASN A 824 35.94 -32.87 -13.25
N SER A 825 35.51 -31.64 -12.94
CA SER A 825 36.19 -30.40 -13.36
C SER A 825 37.55 -30.24 -12.69
N LEU A 826 37.69 -30.64 -11.42
CA LEU A 826 38.97 -30.64 -10.71
C LEU A 826 39.94 -31.66 -11.28
N ILE A 827 39.46 -32.86 -11.67
CA ILE A 827 40.28 -33.86 -12.36
C ILE A 827 40.79 -33.29 -13.69
N ASP A 828 39.92 -32.70 -14.52
CA ASP A 828 40.33 -32.08 -15.79
C ASP A 828 41.36 -30.96 -15.59
N MET A 829 41.18 -30.12 -14.56
CA MET A 829 42.11 -29.05 -14.23
C MET A 829 43.48 -29.58 -13.83
N TYR A 830 43.55 -30.52 -12.89
CA TYR A 830 44.83 -31.10 -12.49
C TYR A 830 45.52 -31.82 -13.64
N MET A 831 44.76 -32.52 -14.48
CA MET A 831 45.30 -33.21 -15.65
C MET A 831 45.87 -32.26 -16.69
N LYS A 832 45.16 -31.18 -17.04
CA LYS A 832 45.67 -30.17 -17.99
C LYS A 832 46.85 -29.38 -17.44
N CYS A 833 46.91 -29.20 -16.12
CA CYS A 833 48.06 -28.58 -15.44
C CYS A 833 49.24 -29.55 -15.19
N GLY A 834 49.18 -30.80 -15.67
CA GLY A 834 50.26 -31.78 -15.54
C GLY A 834 50.42 -32.44 -14.16
N SER A 835 49.45 -32.25 -13.24
CA SER A 835 49.50 -32.71 -11.85
C SER A 835 48.70 -34.01 -11.66
N ALA A 836 49.14 -35.10 -12.31
CA ALA A 836 48.39 -36.36 -12.34
C ALA A 836 48.17 -37.00 -10.94
N LYS A 837 49.10 -36.79 -9.99
CA LYS A 837 49.00 -37.34 -8.63
C LYS A 837 47.80 -36.77 -7.88
N GLU A 838 47.62 -35.45 -7.93
CA GLU A 838 46.49 -34.75 -7.31
C GLU A 838 45.17 -35.10 -8.00
N ALA A 839 45.16 -35.26 -9.33
CA ALA A 839 43.98 -35.73 -10.06
C ALA A 839 43.54 -37.14 -9.59
N LEU A 840 44.49 -38.06 -9.44
CA LEU A 840 44.25 -39.41 -8.92
C LEU A 840 43.75 -39.39 -7.47
N GLN A 841 44.24 -38.48 -6.65
CA GLN A 841 43.78 -38.30 -5.27
C GLN A 841 42.31 -37.87 -5.24
N VAL A 842 41.93 -36.87 -6.04
CA VAL A 842 40.52 -36.43 -6.17
C VAL A 842 39.66 -37.61 -6.59
N PHE A 843 40.04 -38.33 -7.64
CA PHE A 843 39.26 -39.47 -8.15
C PHE A 843 39.04 -40.56 -7.09
N LYS A 844 40.05 -40.87 -6.26
CA LYS A 844 39.91 -41.84 -5.17
C LYS A 844 38.97 -41.36 -4.07
N GLU A 845 38.96 -40.06 -3.76
CA GLU A 845 38.11 -39.45 -2.74
C GLU A 845 36.63 -39.32 -3.15
N MET A 846 36.32 -39.38 -4.46
CA MET A 846 34.93 -39.29 -4.97
C MET A 846 34.06 -40.43 -4.45
N LYS A 847 32.93 -40.08 -3.82
CA LYS A 847 31.93 -41.05 -3.31
C LYS A 847 31.09 -41.68 -4.40
N GLU A 848 30.72 -40.89 -5.41
CA GLU A 848 29.95 -41.32 -6.57
C GLU A 848 30.77 -41.00 -7.82
N LYS A 849 30.95 -42.00 -8.69
CA LYS A 849 31.70 -41.87 -9.95
C LYS A 849 30.75 -42.14 -11.10
N ASP A 850 30.79 -41.31 -12.12
CA ASP A 850 30.07 -41.53 -13.37
C ASP A 850 31.03 -41.91 -14.49
N THR A 851 30.50 -42.26 -15.66
CA THR A 851 31.32 -42.57 -16.84
C THR A 851 32.22 -41.40 -17.25
N LEU A 852 31.82 -40.15 -16.97
CA LEU A 852 32.64 -38.96 -17.22
C LEU A 852 33.86 -38.91 -16.30
N SER A 853 33.72 -39.26 -15.01
CA SER A 853 34.84 -39.34 -14.06
C SER A 853 35.93 -40.28 -14.55
N TRP A 854 35.53 -41.48 -14.98
CA TRP A 854 36.44 -42.49 -15.55
C TRP A 854 37.09 -42.01 -16.85
N ASN A 855 36.31 -41.41 -17.75
CA ASN A 855 36.83 -40.91 -19.02
C ASN A 855 37.86 -39.80 -18.84
N SER A 856 37.57 -38.83 -17.97
CA SER A 856 38.46 -37.70 -17.69
C SER A 856 39.79 -38.15 -17.11
N ILE A 857 39.79 -39.13 -16.18
CA ILE A 857 41.03 -39.63 -15.58
C ILE A 857 41.84 -40.51 -16.56
N ILE A 858 41.19 -41.39 -17.34
CA ILE A 858 41.86 -42.27 -18.32
C ILE A 858 42.53 -41.42 -19.41
N ILE A 859 41.77 -40.51 -20.04
CA ILE A 859 42.32 -39.61 -21.07
C ILE A 859 43.42 -38.72 -20.50
N GLY A 860 43.20 -38.16 -19.30
CA GLY A 860 44.17 -37.29 -18.65
C GLY A 860 45.50 -37.99 -18.36
N LEU A 861 45.47 -39.26 -17.91
CA LEU A 861 46.68 -40.04 -17.66
C LEU A 861 47.40 -40.38 -18.95
N ALA A 862 46.64 -40.80 -19.98
CA ALA A 862 47.18 -41.12 -21.29
C ALA A 862 47.93 -39.92 -21.89
N ASN A 863 47.34 -38.71 -21.84
CA ASN A 863 47.95 -37.49 -22.37
C ASN A 863 49.18 -37.02 -21.58
N ASN A 864 49.27 -37.32 -20.29
CA ASN A 864 50.39 -36.94 -19.43
C ASN A 864 51.52 -38.00 -19.40
N GLY A 865 51.45 -39.04 -20.24
CA GLY A 865 52.50 -40.07 -20.34
C GLY A 865 52.45 -41.15 -19.25
N PHE A 866 51.31 -41.32 -18.57
CA PHE A 866 51.07 -42.39 -17.59
C PHE A 866 50.24 -43.51 -18.21
N GLU A 867 50.76 -44.13 -19.28
CA GLU A 867 49.96 -45.05 -20.11
C GLU A 867 49.53 -46.30 -19.37
N LYS A 868 50.41 -46.87 -18.53
CA LYS A 868 50.13 -48.09 -17.77
C LYS A 868 49.03 -47.87 -16.74
N GLU A 869 49.08 -46.76 -16.02
CA GLU A 869 48.05 -46.37 -15.06
C GLU A 869 46.71 -46.10 -15.75
N SER A 870 46.72 -45.52 -16.96
CA SER A 870 45.52 -45.33 -17.78
C SER A 870 44.85 -46.67 -18.15
N LEU A 871 45.61 -47.65 -18.65
CA LEU A 871 45.09 -48.97 -19.00
C LEU A 871 44.60 -49.75 -17.76
N ASN A 872 45.31 -49.64 -16.64
CA ASN A 872 44.87 -50.24 -15.37
C ASN A 872 43.53 -49.65 -14.89
N LEU A 873 43.32 -48.33 -15.03
CA LEU A 873 42.04 -47.69 -14.69
C LEU A 873 40.92 -48.08 -15.65
N PHE A 874 41.22 -48.28 -16.94
CA PHE A 874 40.24 -48.83 -17.87
C PHE A 874 39.78 -50.24 -17.46
N GLN A 875 40.71 -51.09 -17.05
CA GLN A 875 40.36 -52.42 -16.54
C GLN A 875 39.53 -52.32 -15.25
N ALA A 876 39.89 -51.41 -14.33
CA ALA A 876 39.11 -51.17 -13.11
C ALA A 876 37.67 -50.70 -13.43
N MET A 877 37.49 -49.80 -14.39
CA MET A 877 36.18 -49.34 -14.87
C MET A 877 35.30 -50.50 -15.33
N LEU A 878 35.87 -51.46 -16.07
CA LEU A 878 35.18 -52.67 -16.52
C LEU A 878 34.78 -53.56 -15.35
N THR A 879 35.67 -53.76 -14.36
CA THR A 879 35.39 -54.60 -13.19
C THR A 879 34.32 -54.02 -12.27
N GLU A 880 34.20 -52.69 -12.19
CA GLU A 880 33.15 -52.01 -11.44
C GLU A 880 31.81 -51.92 -12.19
N GLY A 881 31.74 -52.48 -13.41
CA GLY A 881 30.50 -52.60 -14.18
C GLY A 881 30.10 -51.35 -14.98
N PHE A 882 31.00 -50.39 -15.14
CA PHE A 882 30.74 -49.20 -15.98
C PHE A 882 30.93 -49.53 -17.46
N ARG A 883 29.94 -49.16 -18.29
CA ARG A 883 30.02 -49.39 -19.74
C ARG A 883 30.93 -48.35 -20.42
N PRO A 884 32.00 -48.76 -21.14
CA PRO A 884 32.81 -47.87 -21.95
C PRO A 884 31.99 -47.19 -23.05
N ASN A 885 32.36 -45.95 -23.38
CA ASN A 885 31.82 -45.21 -24.53
C ASN A 885 32.97 -44.83 -25.49
N GLY A 886 32.66 -44.16 -26.61
CA GLY A 886 33.69 -43.76 -27.57
C GLY A 886 34.78 -42.90 -26.94
N VAL A 887 34.43 -42.01 -26.02
CA VAL A 887 35.42 -41.17 -25.30
C VAL A 887 36.35 -42.03 -24.43
N THR A 888 35.85 -43.10 -23.79
CA THR A 888 36.71 -44.06 -23.07
C THR A 888 37.74 -44.70 -23.99
N PHE A 889 37.29 -45.22 -25.15
CA PHE A 889 38.16 -45.85 -26.13
C PHE A 889 39.16 -44.88 -26.74
N LEU A 890 38.82 -43.60 -26.90
CA LEU A 890 39.77 -42.57 -27.30
C LEU A 890 40.95 -42.49 -26.30
N GLY A 891 40.67 -42.47 -24.99
CA GLY A 891 41.72 -42.45 -23.97
C GLY A 891 42.58 -43.72 -23.96
N VAL A 892 41.95 -44.89 -24.12
CA VAL A 892 42.66 -46.18 -24.21
C VAL A 892 43.57 -46.23 -25.45
N LEU A 893 43.08 -45.81 -26.61
CA LEU A 893 43.87 -45.79 -27.85
C LEU A 893 45.04 -44.81 -27.77
N ILE A 894 44.88 -43.65 -27.12
CA ILE A 894 46.00 -42.73 -26.85
C ILE A 894 47.04 -43.39 -25.95
N ALA A 895 46.61 -44.09 -24.89
CA ALA A 895 47.51 -44.81 -24.00
C ALA A 895 48.27 -45.92 -24.75
N CYS A 896 47.59 -46.72 -25.58
CA CYS A 896 48.22 -47.72 -26.44
C CYS A 896 49.21 -47.09 -27.43
N ALA A 897 48.87 -45.94 -28.03
CA ALA A 897 49.73 -45.22 -28.97
C ALA A 897 51.02 -44.72 -28.30
N ASN A 898 50.90 -44.11 -27.12
CA ASN A 898 52.03 -43.65 -26.33
C ASN A 898 52.91 -44.82 -25.84
N ALA A 899 52.30 -45.94 -25.46
CA ALA A 899 53.00 -47.16 -25.03
C ALA A 899 53.52 -48.04 -26.20
N LYS A 900 53.19 -47.69 -27.45
CA LYS A 900 53.49 -48.46 -28.69
C LYS A 900 52.93 -49.91 -28.68
N LEU A 901 51.78 -50.12 -28.05
CA LEU A 901 51.11 -51.43 -27.94
C LEU A 901 50.16 -51.62 -29.14
N VAL A 902 50.73 -51.98 -30.31
CA VAL A 902 49.98 -52.02 -31.58
C VAL A 902 48.86 -53.05 -31.57
N GLU A 903 49.14 -54.29 -31.18
CA GLU A 903 48.14 -55.39 -31.19
C GLU A 903 46.98 -55.08 -30.22
N GLU A 904 47.30 -54.71 -28.98
CA GLU A 904 46.30 -54.39 -27.95
C GLU A 904 45.44 -53.16 -28.34
N GLY A 905 46.05 -52.15 -28.98
CA GLY A 905 45.31 -50.98 -29.49
C GLY A 905 44.36 -51.32 -30.64
N LEU A 906 44.76 -52.20 -31.55
CA LEU A 906 43.89 -52.68 -32.64
C LEU A 906 42.75 -53.57 -32.11
N ASP A 907 43.05 -54.45 -31.16
CA ASP A 907 42.04 -55.26 -30.47
C ASP A 907 40.99 -54.39 -29.77
N HIS A 908 41.42 -53.33 -29.08
CA HIS A 908 40.50 -52.37 -28.47
C HIS A 908 39.67 -51.61 -29.50
N PHE A 909 40.27 -51.19 -30.62
CA PHE A 909 39.55 -50.53 -31.72
C PHE A 909 38.47 -51.45 -32.34
N GLU A 910 38.77 -52.73 -32.54
CA GLU A 910 37.76 -53.70 -33.02
C GLU A 910 36.69 -54.01 -31.95
N SER A 911 37.09 -54.13 -30.70
CA SER A 911 36.18 -54.40 -29.58
C SER A 911 35.12 -53.31 -29.43
N MET A 912 35.48 -52.05 -29.69
CA MET A 912 34.57 -50.90 -29.71
C MET A 912 33.38 -51.15 -30.65
N LYS A 913 33.65 -51.69 -31.85
CA LYS A 913 32.63 -52.02 -32.84
C LYS A 913 31.89 -53.32 -32.51
N ARG A 914 32.63 -54.40 -32.20
CA ARG A 914 32.07 -55.76 -32.06
C ARG A 914 31.35 -56.00 -30.74
N LEU A 915 31.95 -55.60 -29.61
CA LEU A 915 31.44 -55.91 -28.27
C LEU A 915 30.54 -54.80 -27.72
N TYR A 916 30.84 -53.53 -28.04
CA TYR A 916 30.11 -52.39 -27.47
C TYR A 916 29.13 -51.72 -28.44
N SER A 917 29.14 -52.11 -29.72
CA SER A 917 28.32 -51.53 -30.79
C SER A 917 28.47 -50.01 -30.93
N LEU A 918 29.72 -49.53 -30.81
CA LEU A 918 30.06 -48.12 -30.94
C LEU A 918 30.74 -47.89 -32.29
N GLU A 919 30.21 -46.96 -33.09
CA GLU A 919 30.81 -46.59 -34.38
C GLU A 919 32.07 -45.71 -34.16
N PRO A 920 33.23 -46.07 -34.72
CA PRO A 920 34.43 -45.27 -34.62
C PRO A 920 34.27 -43.90 -35.30
N GLN A 921 34.49 -42.83 -34.53
CA GLN A 921 34.58 -41.46 -35.05
C GLN A 921 36.00 -41.13 -35.55
N MET A 922 36.14 -40.07 -36.37
CA MET A 922 37.41 -39.59 -36.94
C MET A 922 38.59 -39.54 -35.94
N LYS A 923 38.33 -39.12 -34.70
CA LYS A 923 39.35 -39.05 -33.63
C LYS A 923 39.95 -40.42 -33.28
N HIS A 924 39.16 -41.49 -33.31
CA HIS A 924 39.64 -42.85 -33.03
C HIS A 924 40.53 -43.36 -34.17
N TYR A 925 40.15 -43.10 -35.42
CA TYR A 925 41.00 -43.38 -36.59
C TYR A 925 42.33 -42.64 -36.49
N GLY A 926 42.30 -41.36 -36.09
CA GLY A 926 43.51 -40.58 -35.84
C GLY A 926 44.44 -41.20 -34.78
N CYS A 927 43.89 -41.74 -33.69
CA CYS A 927 44.68 -42.42 -32.67
C CYS A 927 45.28 -43.75 -33.16
N VAL A 928 44.57 -44.51 -34.01
CA VAL A 928 45.12 -45.73 -34.63
C VAL A 928 46.25 -45.38 -35.62
N VAL A 929 46.11 -44.29 -36.37
CA VAL A 929 47.18 -43.78 -37.23
C VAL A 929 48.38 -43.32 -36.40
N ASP A 930 48.17 -42.63 -35.28
CA ASP A 930 49.25 -42.25 -34.34
C ASP A 930 49.94 -43.49 -33.74
N LEU A 931 49.16 -44.51 -33.36
CA LEU A 931 49.66 -45.79 -32.85
C LEU A 931 50.57 -46.50 -33.87
N LEU A 932 50.10 -46.69 -35.10
CA LEU A 932 50.87 -47.31 -36.18
C LEU A 932 52.08 -46.45 -36.57
N GLY A 933 51.90 -45.13 -36.60
CA GLY A 933 52.91 -44.14 -36.91
C GLY A 933 54.08 -44.17 -35.93
N ARG A 934 53.81 -44.13 -34.61
CA ARG A 934 54.83 -44.20 -33.54
C ARG A 934 55.52 -45.55 -33.41
N ALA A 935 54.86 -46.61 -33.87
CA ALA A 935 55.45 -47.94 -33.98
C ALA A 935 56.33 -48.11 -35.23
N GLY A 936 56.43 -47.09 -36.10
CA GLY A 936 57.20 -47.11 -37.34
C GLY A 936 56.54 -47.90 -38.48
N GLN A 937 55.27 -48.32 -38.35
CA GLN A 937 54.55 -49.10 -39.36
C GLN A 937 53.83 -48.17 -40.37
N LEU A 938 54.58 -47.26 -40.99
CA LEU A 938 54.05 -46.16 -41.81
C LEU A 938 53.24 -46.62 -43.04
N GLU A 939 53.67 -47.70 -43.72
CA GLU A 939 52.93 -48.25 -44.85
C GLU A 939 51.56 -48.80 -44.44
N LYS A 940 51.48 -49.47 -43.29
CA LYS A 940 50.20 -49.96 -42.74
C LYS A 940 49.31 -48.79 -42.32
N ALA A 941 49.88 -47.73 -41.75
CA ALA A 941 49.14 -46.52 -41.43
C ALA A 941 48.55 -45.84 -42.68
N LEU A 942 49.34 -45.75 -43.77
CA LEU A 942 48.86 -45.20 -45.04
C LEU A 942 47.73 -46.04 -45.64
N ARG A 943 47.86 -47.38 -45.64
CA ARG A 943 46.79 -48.29 -46.09
C ARG A 943 45.52 -48.14 -45.25
N PHE A 944 45.67 -48.04 -43.93
CA PHE A 944 44.55 -47.85 -43.01
C PHE A 944 43.78 -46.55 -43.29
N ILE A 945 44.47 -45.45 -43.60
CA ILE A 945 43.83 -44.18 -44.02
C ILE A 945 43.11 -44.33 -45.37
N THR A 946 43.62 -45.12 -46.31
CA THR A 946 42.95 -45.32 -47.60
C THR A 946 41.76 -46.27 -47.53
N GLU A 947 41.73 -47.17 -46.56
CA GLU A 947 40.68 -48.19 -46.39
C GLU A 947 39.57 -47.78 -45.41
N MET A 948 39.74 -46.65 -44.70
CA MET A 948 38.74 -46.22 -43.73
C MET A 948 37.42 -45.80 -44.41
N PRO A 949 36.26 -46.06 -43.77
CA PRO A 949 34.94 -45.83 -44.37
C PRO A 949 34.47 -44.37 -44.33
N ILE A 950 35.28 -43.45 -43.79
CA ILE A 950 34.98 -42.02 -43.62
C ILE A 950 36.06 -41.22 -44.35
N ASP A 951 35.70 -40.14 -45.04
CA ASP A 951 36.68 -39.29 -45.71
C ASP A 951 37.71 -38.73 -44.71
N PRO A 952 39.03 -38.94 -44.93
CA PRO A 952 40.02 -38.56 -43.93
C PRO A 952 40.18 -37.04 -43.81
N ASP A 953 40.09 -36.53 -42.58
CA ASP A 953 40.30 -35.11 -42.28
C ASP A 953 41.80 -34.71 -42.36
N PRO A 954 42.10 -33.39 -42.48
CA PRO A 954 43.48 -32.90 -42.52
C PRO A 954 44.30 -33.24 -41.27
N VAL A 955 43.66 -33.53 -40.14
CA VAL A 955 44.34 -33.82 -38.87
C VAL A 955 44.99 -35.19 -38.92
N VAL A 956 44.30 -36.22 -39.44
CA VAL A 956 44.84 -37.58 -39.53
C VAL A 956 45.98 -37.68 -40.52
N TRP A 957 45.90 -36.98 -41.65
CA TRP A 957 47.04 -36.85 -42.55
C TRP A 957 48.24 -36.15 -41.88
N ARG A 958 48.00 -35.11 -41.06
CA ARG A 958 49.07 -34.44 -40.31
C ARG A 958 49.72 -35.33 -39.26
N ILE A 959 48.95 -36.19 -38.58
CA ILE A 959 49.49 -37.18 -37.64
C ILE A 959 50.47 -38.11 -38.37
N LEU A 960 50.08 -38.66 -39.53
CA LEU A 960 50.95 -39.51 -40.33
C LEU A 960 52.20 -38.76 -40.83
N LEU A 961 52.06 -37.51 -41.30
CA LEU A 961 53.20 -36.69 -41.72
C LEU A 961 54.19 -36.44 -40.56
N GLY A 962 53.67 -36.22 -39.35
CA GLY A 962 54.47 -36.11 -38.14
C GLY A 962 55.27 -37.39 -37.88
N SER A 963 54.64 -38.55 -37.98
CA SER A 963 55.31 -39.85 -37.83
C SER A 963 56.35 -40.12 -38.94
N CYS A 964 56.08 -39.73 -40.18
CA CYS A 964 57.05 -39.80 -41.27
C CYS A 964 58.28 -38.94 -40.98
N ASN A 965 58.10 -37.74 -40.42
CA ASN A 965 59.22 -36.88 -40.02
C ASN A 965 60.05 -37.50 -38.88
N THR A 966 59.42 -38.15 -37.90
CA THR A 966 60.15 -38.82 -36.80
C THR A 966 60.91 -40.06 -37.25
N HIS A 967 60.42 -40.78 -38.27
CA HIS A 967 61.02 -42.02 -38.78
C HIS A 967 61.86 -41.82 -40.06
N GLY A 968 61.88 -40.62 -40.64
CA GLY A 968 62.70 -40.27 -41.80
C GLY A 968 62.19 -40.80 -43.15
N ASP A 969 60.92 -41.18 -43.26
CA ASP A 969 60.33 -41.70 -44.50
C ASP A 969 59.80 -40.58 -45.39
N VAL A 970 60.63 -40.17 -46.36
CA VAL A 970 60.32 -39.04 -47.25
C VAL A 970 59.29 -39.40 -48.31
N ALA A 971 59.22 -40.65 -48.76
CA ALA A 971 58.33 -41.06 -49.84
C ALA A 971 56.85 -40.96 -49.42
N ILE A 972 56.54 -41.44 -48.22
CA ILE A 972 55.19 -41.30 -47.66
C ILE A 972 54.90 -39.83 -47.30
N ALA A 973 55.89 -39.09 -46.79
CA ALA A 973 55.74 -37.66 -46.46
C ALA A 973 55.35 -36.79 -47.68
N GLU A 974 55.92 -37.06 -48.86
CA GLU A 974 55.58 -36.38 -50.12
C GLU A 974 54.11 -36.65 -50.52
N ILE A 975 53.67 -37.91 -50.45
CA ILE A 975 52.29 -38.33 -50.76
C ILE A 975 51.29 -37.64 -49.83
N VAL A 976 51.56 -37.68 -48.52
CA VAL A 976 50.70 -37.11 -47.49
C VAL A 976 50.63 -35.58 -47.62
N THR A 977 51.74 -34.91 -47.89
CA THR A 977 51.76 -33.45 -48.02
C THR A 977 51.02 -32.99 -49.27
N LYS A 978 51.10 -33.72 -50.38
CA LYS A 978 50.28 -33.43 -51.57
C LYS A 978 48.79 -33.48 -51.25
N LYS A 979 48.36 -34.50 -50.49
CA LYS A 979 46.97 -34.61 -50.03
C LYS A 979 46.56 -33.52 -49.05
N LEU A 980 47.45 -33.14 -48.12
CA LEU A 980 47.21 -32.02 -47.21
C LEU A 980 47.10 -30.67 -47.93
N ASN A 981 47.86 -30.45 -48.99
CA ASN A 981 47.79 -29.23 -49.80
C ASN A 981 46.53 -29.16 -50.66
N GLU A 982 45.97 -30.30 -51.09
CA GLU A 982 44.65 -30.37 -51.72
C GLU A 982 43.52 -29.97 -50.74
N LEU A 983 43.66 -30.33 -49.45
CA LEU A 983 42.64 -30.09 -48.43
C LEU A 983 42.76 -28.72 -47.74
N GLU A 984 43.98 -28.26 -47.45
CA GLU A 984 44.28 -26.99 -46.77
C GLU A 984 45.50 -26.28 -47.40
N PRO A 985 45.32 -25.54 -48.51
CA PRO A 985 46.43 -24.91 -49.23
C PRO A 985 47.18 -23.84 -48.42
N SER A 986 46.52 -23.20 -47.45
CA SER A 986 47.00 -22.05 -46.70
C SER A 986 47.65 -22.37 -45.35
N ASN A 987 47.81 -23.64 -44.99
CA ASN A 987 48.32 -24.04 -43.68
C ASN A 987 49.85 -24.16 -43.68
N SER A 988 50.55 -23.24 -42.99
CA SER A 988 52.02 -23.21 -42.89
C SER A 988 52.63 -24.46 -42.23
N GLY A 989 51.84 -25.18 -41.42
CA GLY A 989 52.29 -26.38 -40.71
C GLY A 989 52.69 -27.52 -41.65
N ASN A 990 51.95 -27.69 -42.75
CA ASN A 990 52.18 -28.78 -43.72
C ASN A 990 53.54 -28.60 -44.44
N TYR A 991 53.83 -27.38 -44.90
CA TYR A 991 55.11 -27.03 -45.52
C TYR A 991 56.28 -27.13 -44.54
N THR A 992 56.07 -26.73 -43.28
CA THR A 992 57.12 -26.79 -42.24
C THR A 992 57.48 -28.25 -41.92
N LEU A 993 56.48 -29.13 -41.80
CA LEU A 993 56.69 -30.56 -41.53
C LEU A 993 57.37 -31.27 -42.72
N LEU A 994 56.98 -30.96 -43.96
CA LEU A 994 57.64 -31.52 -45.15
C LEU A 994 59.10 -31.02 -45.30
N SER A 995 59.35 -29.73 -45.05
CA SER A 995 60.71 -29.17 -45.05
C SER A 995 61.60 -29.84 -44.00
N ASN A 996 61.03 -30.14 -42.82
CA ASN A 996 61.74 -30.88 -41.77
C ASN A 996 62.01 -32.33 -42.16
N ALA A 997 61.08 -33.01 -42.85
CA ALA A 997 61.27 -34.38 -43.33
C ALA A 997 62.37 -34.47 -44.41
N TYR A 998 62.46 -33.49 -45.31
CA TYR A 998 63.59 -33.40 -46.25
C TYR A 998 64.91 -33.13 -45.55
N ALA A 999 64.91 -32.26 -44.53
CA ALA A 999 66.09 -31.95 -43.75
C ALA A 999 66.59 -33.17 -42.94
N SER A 1000 65.70 -33.95 -42.35
CA SER A 1000 66.05 -35.17 -41.60
C SER A 1000 66.60 -36.29 -42.48
N ALA A 1001 66.23 -36.32 -43.77
CA ALA A 1001 66.80 -37.21 -44.78
C ALA A 1001 68.02 -36.64 -45.53
N HIS A 1002 68.62 -35.54 -45.03
CA HIS A 1002 69.78 -34.85 -45.64
C HIS A 1002 69.55 -34.28 -47.05
N ARG A 1003 68.29 -34.12 -47.48
CA ARG A 1003 67.85 -33.55 -48.76
C ARG A 1003 67.65 -32.02 -48.67
N TRP A 1004 68.72 -31.29 -48.37
CA TRP A 1004 68.67 -29.86 -48.03
C TRP A 1004 68.19 -28.92 -49.14
N SER A 1005 68.46 -29.25 -50.40
CA SER A 1005 68.00 -28.47 -51.57
C SER A 1005 66.48 -28.46 -51.68
N GLU A 1006 65.86 -29.63 -51.52
CA GLU A 1006 64.41 -29.79 -51.57
C GLU A 1006 63.74 -29.18 -50.32
N ALA A 1007 64.39 -29.26 -49.15
CA ALA A 1007 63.94 -28.56 -47.95
C ALA A 1007 63.90 -27.03 -48.13
N MET A 1008 64.86 -26.45 -48.85
CA MET A 1008 64.86 -25.01 -49.19
C MET A 1008 63.79 -24.67 -50.23
N ASN A 1009 63.61 -25.51 -51.26
CA ASN A 1009 62.56 -25.31 -52.26
C ASN A 1009 61.16 -25.28 -51.65
N VAL A 1010 60.87 -26.12 -50.65
CA VAL A 1010 59.59 -26.11 -49.93
C VAL A 1010 59.40 -24.81 -49.14
N ARG A 1011 60.46 -24.27 -48.51
CA ARG A 1011 60.40 -22.99 -47.79
C ARG A 1011 60.23 -21.81 -48.74
N GLN A 1012 60.82 -21.87 -49.93
CA GLN A 1012 60.65 -20.87 -50.96
C GLN A 1012 59.23 -20.90 -51.55
N CYS A 1013 58.68 -22.09 -51.82
CA CYS A 1013 57.27 -22.25 -52.20
C CYS A 1013 56.32 -21.70 -51.13
N MET A 1014 56.63 -21.85 -49.84
CA MET A 1014 55.83 -21.26 -48.75
C MET A 1014 55.87 -19.72 -48.76
N ALA A 1015 57.00 -19.13 -49.13
CA ALA A 1015 57.14 -17.67 -49.27
C ALA A 1015 56.41 -17.14 -50.51
N ASP A 1016 56.48 -17.87 -51.63
CA ASP A 1016 55.84 -17.50 -52.91
C ASP A 1016 54.30 -17.62 -52.85
N THR A 1017 53.76 -18.40 -51.91
CA THR A 1017 52.31 -18.60 -51.72
C THR A 1017 51.68 -17.71 -50.63
N ASP A 1018 52.41 -16.72 -50.10
CA ASP A 1018 52.01 -15.81 -49.00
C ASP A 1018 51.53 -16.53 -47.71
N VAL A 1019 51.98 -17.78 -47.52
CA VAL A 1019 51.67 -18.59 -46.34
C VAL A 1019 52.62 -18.19 -45.20
N ARG A 1020 52.14 -17.34 -44.30
CA ARG A 1020 52.95 -16.86 -43.15
C ARG A 1020 53.03 -17.90 -42.05
N LYS A 1021 54.24 -18.11 -41.53
CA LYS A 1021 54.49 -18.91 -40.33
C LYS A 1021 53.81 -18.25 -39.14
N SER A 1022 52.85 -18.94 -38.52
CA SER A 1022 52.30 -18.55 -37.22
C SER A 1022 53.39 -18.69 -36.14
N PRO A 1023 53.69 -17.63 -35.37
CA PRO A 1023 54.59 -17.74 -34.21
C PRO A 1023 54.01 -18.75 -33.21
N GLY A 1024 54.76 -19.81 -32.89
CA GLY A 1024 54.37 -20.72 -31.84
C GLY A 1024 54.55 -20.05 -30.49
N CYS A 1025 53.46 -19.70 -29.80
CA CYS A 1025 53.51 -19.26 -28.42
C CYS A 1025 53.49 -20.49 -27.51
N SER A 1026 54.65 -20.91 -26.98
CA SER A 1026 54.66 -21.73 -25.77
C SER A 1026 54.60 -20.79 -24.58
N ALA A 1027 53.45 -20.67 -23.93
CA ALA A 1027 53.36 -20.07 -22.60
C ALA A 1027 53.92 -21.07 -21.58
N VAL A 1028 55.23 -21.24 -21.60
CA VAL A 1028 55.95 -21.82 -20.47
C VAL A 1028 56.52 -20.62 -19.74
N GLU A 1029 55.78 -20.12 -18.74
CA GLU A 1029 56.39 -19.28 -17.72
C GLU A 1029 57.47 -20.15 -17.04
N ALA A 1030 58.72 -19.87 -17.37
CA ALA A 1030 59.85 -20.36 -16.60
C ALA A 1030 59.69 -19.81 -15.18
N ALA A 1031 59.54 -20.73 -14.22
CA ALA A 1031 59.47 -20.44 -12.79
C ALA A 1031 60.72 -19.72 -12.28
#